data_AF-A0A8J4W9K8-F1
#
_entry.id   AF-A0A8J4W9K8-F1
#
_cell.length_a   1.000
_cell.length_b   1.000
_cell.length_c   1.000
_cell.angle_alpha   90.00
_cell.angle_beta   90.00
_cell.angle_gamma   90.00
#
_symmetry.space_group_name_H-M   'P 1'
#
loop_
_entity.id
_entity.type
_entity.pdbx_description
1 polymer ?
#
loop_
_entity_poly.entity_id
_entity_poly.type
_entity_poly.pdbx_seq_one_letter_code
_entity_poly.pdbx_strand_id
1 'polypeptide(L)'
;MADSVTISSSVAVRNVCDVEHGIYEYLEEHHPVPESPERTVALPVRLSGWLWRREGLGFFRRYRRRFCVFNAGQSALFVFSDDDTVNGKVLRRLVLTKVALTSRTERSFVVQGYLENRELHKQSSDSMASRVSSLKKGVLPGDQQRFYMPEEEKFKAVSQKACSVWTHCFKYHMKSYTMRQQREVTGSESQEEVEEDPDFVFEDEDSSSGSSMQNSGRNQFRSMWTWTKAQWRLAIDIIEGLVYLHSLNPPLVHGDLKSRNILLRSDLRAKLADFGLSRYLHCTGGDDDISTDVQGGAGSEIAKYTVEEKVHSANAQYGSRARGLLAVPVILLANTYNKSNTVSNAVTSSATNNLVNNHKLQTENLDGTPTDLLSQCEEKFFTQTLDHFDVGAPTYQERYFVCDQHFRQGGVMFFYVGNEANVELYLNHTGLMWENAEEFGAMLVFAEHRYFGKSVPFGKEVTKHMQYLSTEQAIADYAVLITYLKGEYKRDVPVIGFGGSYGGMLGSWFRMKYPHIIDGVIAGSAPILSFLGDEVPLDKGSFERIVTFDASEEAGSSLNCVPNIRRTWSVMRKLGASEQGRQQLKSALSLCDSVKIKSEEDINGVMDWAKGAYDYMGMGNYPYPSSYIMNGVSVLPAYPVRAACSYVANEFKADDDIGLLTAFSKSLGVYYNSTQDQQCFELSASNNESALDADFWDYIFCAEIYQPQAVDGVNDMFWPVPWNFTADNEHCKAGWGIELRPLWATTQYGGRKALKVASNIVFSNGNYDPWSGTGVLQNYSDSVVALTVEGGAHHLDLMFSNDLDTPSVLAVREAEKEHMHKWAREFYEHKAAVASE
;
A
#
# COMPACT_ATOMS: atom_id res chain seq x y z
N MET A 1 34.44 -8.90 42.65
CA MET A 1 33.16 -8.40 43.18
C MET A 1 32.13 -8.63 42.10
N ALA A 2 31.01 -9.26 42.46
CA ALA A 2 29.84 -9.31 41.60
C ALA A 2 29.28 -7.89 41.54
N ASP A 3 29.46 -7.19 40.42
CA ASP A 3 28.73 -5.97 40.15
C ASP A 3 27.54 -6.35 39.26
N SER A 4 26.53 -6.92 39.91
CA SER A 4 25.18 -6.96 39.35
C SER A 4 24.72 -5.51 39.21
N VAL A 5 24.77 -4.97 38.00
CA VAL A 5 24.01 -3.77 37.67
C VAL A 5 22.55 -4.20 37.61
N THR A 6 21.79 -3.88 38.65
CA THR A 6 20.32 -3.96 38.59
C THR A 6 19.89 -2.92 37.55
N ILE A 7 19.61 -3.39 36.34
CA ILE A 7 18.90 -2.60 35.34
C ILE A 7 17.49 -2.43 35.91
N SER A 8 17.09 -1.20 36.23
CA SER A 8 15.71 -0.95 36.66
C SER A 8 14.75 -1.45 35.57
N SER A 9 13.52 -1.77 35.93
CA SER A 9 12.46 -2.29 35.06
C SER A 9 11.99 -1.32 33.94
N SER A 10 12.84 -0.38 33.53
CA SER A 10 12.53 0.76 32.65
C SER A 10 13.57 0.95 31.53
N VAL A 11 14.42 -0.06 31.24
CA VAL A 11 15.42 0.01 30.17
C VAL A 11 15.28 -1.17 29.22
N ALA A 12 14.95 -0.91 27.95
CA ALA A 12 14.95 -1.94 26.91
C ALA A 12 16.27 -1.89 26.12
N VAL A 13 16.86 -3.06 25.86
CA VAL A 13 17.95 -3.21 24.87
C VAL A 13 17.29 -3.47 23.53
N ARG A 14 17.54 -2.63 22.52
CA ARG A 14 17.09 -2.89 21.14
C ARG A 14 18.27 -2.84 20.15
N ASN A 15 18.11 -3.61 19.09
CA ASN A 15 19.05 -3.75 17.98
C ASN A 15 18.67 -2.80 16.84
N VAL A 16 19.56 -1.91 16.42
CA VAL A 16 19.42 -1.14 15.17
C VAL A 16 20.17 -1.88 14.07
N CYS A 17 19.48 -2.19 12.98
CA CYS A 17 20.07 -2.82 11.81
C CYS A 17 20.42 -1.73 10.79
N ASP A 18 21.70 -1.53 10.51
CA ASP A 18 22.17 -0.78 9.34
C ASP A 18 22.23 -1.75 8.15
N VAL A 19 21.56 -1.41 7.06
CA VAL A 19 21.35 -2.27 5.88
C VAL A 19 22.68 -2.55 5.13
N GLU A 20 23.71 -1.72 5.30
CA GLU A 20 25.01 -1.92 4.66
C GLU A 20 26.09 -2.47 5.62
N HIS A 21 25.99 -2.22 6.94
CA HIS A 21 27.13 -2.47 7.85
C HIS A 21 26.82 -3.24 9.15
N GLY A 22 25.58 -3.71 9.36
CA GLY A 22 25.23 -4.68 10.41
C GLY A 22 24.47 -4.13 11.63
N ILE A 23 24.32 -4.96 12.67
CA ILE A 23 23.44 -4.72 13.83
C ILE A 23 24.21 -4.12 15.01
N TYR A 24 23.71 -3.00 15.55
CA TYR A 24 24.23 -2.34 16.74
C TYR A 24 23.23 -2.39 17.91
N GLU A 25 23.72 -2.71 19.12
CA GLU A 25 22.92 -2.67 20.35
C GLU A 25 22.94 -1.27 20.96
N TYR A 26 21.76 -0.74 21.32
CA TYR A 26 21.65 0.48 22.14
C TYR A 26 20.74 0.28 23.36
N LEU A 27 20.93 1.15 24.37
CA LEU A 27 20.18 1.19 25.62
C LEU A 27 19.19 2.36 25.58
N GLU A 28 17.90 2.08 25.76
CA GLU A 28 16.84 3.09 25.80
C GLU A 28 16.21 3.14 27.21
N GLU A 29 16.39 4.25 27.94
CA GLU A 29 15.57 4.62 29.11
C GLU A 29 14.49 5.59 28.60
N HIS A 30 13.21 5.34 28.94
CA HIS A 30 12.05 6.10 28.45
C HIS A 30 12.23 7.63 28.55
N HIS A 31 12.65 8.28 27.46
CA HIS A 31 12.49 9.72 27.20
C HIS A 31 12.08 9.95 25.74
N PRO A 32 11.29 11.01 25.45
CA PRO A 32 10.71 11.21 24.13
C PRO A 32 11.79 11.53 23.10
N VAL A 33 11.76 10.80 21.99
CA VAL A 33 12.51 11.11 20.77
C VAL A 33 11.98 12.43 20.20
N PRO A 34 12.82 13.34 19.65
CA PRO A 34 12.32 14.57 19.02
C PRO A 34 11.37 14.26 17.87
N GLU A 35 10.29 15.03 17.78
CA GLU A 35 9.23 14.94 16.75
C GLU A 35 9.79 15.29 15.35
N SER A 36 10.43 14.35 14.68
CA SER A 36 10.77 14.44 13.25
C SER A 36 11.24 13.07 12.74
N PRO A 37 10.55 12.44 11.76
CA PRO A 37 10.90 11.12 11.26
C PRO A 37 11.72 11.23 9.97
N GLU A 38 12.90 11.86 10.02
CA GLU A 38 13.88 11.74 8.93
C GLU A 38 15.15 11.07 9.44
N ARG A 39 15.42 9.85 8.93
CA ARG A 39 16.61 8.99 9.10
C ARG A 39 17.64 9.50 10.12
N THR A 40 17.27 9.50 11.39
CA THR A 40 18.14 9.95 12.48
C THR A 40 18.76 8.71 13.13
N VAL A 41 20.02 8.41 12.81
CA VAL A 41 20.79 7.40 13.56
C VAL A 41 21.20 8.01 14.89
N ALA A 42 20.33 7.88 15.90
CA ALA A 42 20.58 8.31 17.27
C ALA A 42 21.29 7.18 18.04
N LEU A 43 22.59 7.30 18.27
CA LEU A 43 23.35 6.31 19.05
C LEU A 43 23.68 6.86 20.44
N PRO A 44 23.05 6.35 21.51
CA PRO A 44 23.39 6.73 22.87
C PRO A 44 24.71 6.08 23.27
N VAL A 45 25.74 6.90 23.47
CA VAL A 45 27.04 6.40 23.96
C VAL A 45 27.42 7.06 25.27
N ARG A 46 27.78 6.24 26.26
CA ARG A 46 28.19 6.71 27.58
C ARG A 46 29.58 7.34 27.55
N LEU A 47 29.72 8.48 28.21
CA LEU A 47 30.97 9.21 28.35
C LEU A 47 31.44 9.25 29.81
N SER A 48 32.74 9.45 30.00
CA SER A 48 33.34 9.73 31.30
C SER A 48 33.78 11.19 31.38
N GLY A 49 33.70 11.78 32.57
CA GLY A 49 34.12 13.15 32.84
C GLY A 49 32.99 14.06 33.30
N TRP A 50 33.35 15.31 33.59
CA TRP A 50 32.46 16.33 34.12
C TRP A 50 32.33 17.49 33.14
N LEU A 51 31.15 18.08 33.02
CA LEU A 51 30.93 19.34 32.32
C LEU A 51 30.60 20.44 33.32
N TRP A 52 31.26 21.59 33.20
CA TRP A 52 30.92 22.78 33.96
C TRP A 52 29.97 23.66 33.15
N ARG A 53 28.84 24.05 33.73
CA ARG A 53 27.86 24.94 33.10
C ARG A 53 27.57 26.12 34.02
N ARG A 54 27.48 27.32 33.45
CA ARG A 54 27.06 28.52 34.19
C ARG A 54 25.55 28.50 34.36
N GLU A 55 25.06 28.57 35.59
CA GLU A 55 23.64 28.71 35.92
C GLU A 55 23.40 30.09 36.54
N GLY A 56 22.66 30.96 35.84
CA GLY A 56 22.30 32.29 36.34
C GLY A 56 23.50 33.21 36.61
N LEU A 57 23.33 34.16 37.54
CA LEU A 57 24.20 35.29 37.89
C LEU A 57 25.62 34.91 38.39
N GLY A 58 26.40 34.20 37.57
CA GLY A 58 27.84 33.93 37.81
C GLY A 58 28.19 32.59 38.45
N PHE A 59 27.22 31.74 38.80
CA PHE A 59 27.50 30.44 39.42
C PHE A 59 27.82 29.37 38.37
N PHE A 60 28.90 28.61 38.57
CA PHE A 60 29.23 27.45 37.74
C PHE A 60 28.90 26.17 38.50
N ARG A 61 28.04 25.34 37.91
CA ARG A 61 27.67 24.03 38.44
C ARG A 61 28.31 22.93 37.61
N ARG A 62 28.81 21.90 38.29
CA ARG A 62 29.47 20.75 37.68
C ARG A 62 28.47 19.61 37.53
N TYR A 63 28.33 19.11 36.31
CA TYR A 63 27.44 18.00 35.96
C TYR A 63 28.22 16.78 35.50
N ARG A 64 27.81 15.59 35.93
CA ARG A 64 28.38 14.34 35.44
C ARG A 64 27.77 14.02 34.08
N ARG A 65 28.61 13.69 33.10
CA ARG A 65 28.17 13.33 31.74
C ARG A 65 27.70 11.88 31.76
N ARG A 66 26.45 11.61 31.35
CA ARG A 66 25.88 10.24 31.37
C ARG A 66 25.93 9.59 29.99
N PHE A 67 25.38 10.25 28.97
CA PHE A 67 25.36 9.77 27.60
C PHE A 67 25.28 10.91 26.60
N CYS A 68 25.61 10.61 25.35
CA CYS A 68 25.47 11.52 24.22
C CYS A 68 24.69 10.86 23.09
N VAL A 69 23.92 11.65 22.35
CA VAL A 69 23.21 11.23 21.15
C VAL A 69 23.78 12.02 19.96
N PHE A 70 24.29 11.31 18.96
CA PHE A 70 24.66 11.92 17.68
C PHE A 70 23.47 11.87 16.74
N ASN A 71 23.14 12.98 16.09
CA ASN A 71 22.20 13.03 14.98
C ASN A 71 22.99 13.25 13.70
N ALA A 72 23.10 12.21 12.88
CA ALA A 72 23.82 12.26 11.61
C ALA A 72 23.18 13.21 10.58
N GLY A 73 21.83 13.30 10.54
CA GLY A 73 21.11 14.19 9.63
C GLY A 73 21.37 15.67 9.91
N GLN A 74 21.59 16.02 11.18
CA GLN A 74 21.87 17.39 11.62
C GLN A 74 23.35 17.67 11.88
N SER A 75 24.24 16.67 11.73
CA SER A 75 25.62 16.70 12.22
C SER A 75 25.73 17.23 13.66
N ALA A 76 24.74 16.92 14.51
CA ALA A 76 24.60 17.51 15.83
C ALA A 76 24.84 16.49 16.94
N LEU A 77 25.58 16.87 17.97
CA LEU A 77 25.86 16.08 19.16
C LEU A 77 25.15 16.66 20.38
N PHE A 78 24.29 15.85 21.00
CA PHE A 78 23.58 16.20 22.22
C PHE A 78 24.25 15.53 23.43
N VAL A 79 24.52 16.28 24.50
CA VAL A 79 25.17 15.80 25.73
C VAL A 79 24.21 15.91 26.90
N PHE A 80 24.03 14.82 27.66
CA PHE A 80 23.04 14.72 28.74
C PHE A 80 23.68 14.57 30.13
N SER A 81 23.01 15.13 31.15
CA SER A 81 23.39 15.05 32.57
C SER A 81 22.84 13.80 33.26
N ASP A 82 23.52 13.35 34.33
CA ASP A 82 23.13 12.22 35.19
C ASP A 82 22.11 12.59 36.29
N ASP A 83 21.91 13.88 36.57
CA ASP A 83 21.27 14.35 37.81
C ASP A 83 19.72 14.43 37.79
N ASP A 84 19.03 13.94 36.76
CA ASP A 84 17.56 13.96 36.70
C ASP A 84 17.00 12.71 36.00
N THR A 85 16.51 11.75 36.79
CA THR A 85 16.09 10.41 36.36
C THR A 85 14.74 10.36 35.64
N VAL A 86 14.15 11.52 35.29
CA VAL A 86 12.82 11.59 34.67
C VAL A 86 12.78 12.48 33.42
N ASN A 87 13.84 13.19 33.02
CA ASN A 87 13.89 13.87 31.71
C ASN A 87 15.29 14.24 31.17
N GLY A 88 16.39 13.79 31.79
CA GLY A 88 17.77 14.03 31.29
C GLY A 88 18.03 15.44 30.75
N LYS A 89 18.40 16.42 31.60
CA LYS A 89 18.67 17.79 31.12
C LYS A 89 19.76 17.80 30.04
N VAL A 90 19.43 18.29 28.83
CA VAL A 90 20.42 18.56 27.77
C VAL A 90 21.41 19.60 28.29
N LEU A 91 22.63 19.16 28.48
CA LEU A 91 23.73 20.00 28.92
C LEU A 91 24.28 20.84 27.78
N ARG A 92 24.37 20.26 26.57
CA ARG A 92 25.00 20.87 25.40
C ARG A 92 24.47 20.28 24.10
N ARG A 93 24.36 21.10 23.06
CA ARG A 93 24.10 20.69 21.67
C ARG A 93 25.15 21.34 20.76
N LEU A 94 25.99 20.53 20.13
CA LEU A 94 27.10 20.97 19.29
C LEU A 94 26.84 20.55 17.83
N VAL A 95 26.80 21.50 16.90
CA VAL A 95 26.86 21.20 15.47
C VAL A 95 28.32 20.99 15.10
N LEU A 96 28.65 19.77 14.69
CA LEU A 96 30.01 19.31 14.50
C LEU A 96 30.56 19.79 13.15
N THR A 97 31.72 20.44 13.19
CA THR A 97 32.48 20.83 12.00
C THR A 97 33.64 19.88 11.73
N LYS A 98 34.20 19.26 12.79
CA LYS A 98 35.26 18.28 12.67
C LYS A 98 35.25 17.33 13.87
N VAL A 99 35.58 16.07 13.64
CA VAL A 99 35.82 15.11 14.71
C VAL A 99 37.09 14.32 14.43
N ALA A 100 37.94 14.16 15.44
CA ALA A 100 39.18 13.43 15.34
C ALA A 100 39.32 12.46 16.53
N LEU A 101 39.53 11.17 16.23
CA LEU A 101 39.90 10.20 17.23
C LEU A 101 41.35 10.47 17.65
N THR A 102 41.57 10.87 18.89
CA THR A 102 42.91 11.22 19.37
C THR A 102 43.71 10.01 19.83
N SER A 103 43.05 9.01 20.42
CA SER A 103 43.69 7.75 20.81
C SER A 103 42.69 6.62 20.99
N ARG A 104 42.89 5.51 20.27
CA ARG A 104 42.10 4.27 20.44
C ARG A 104 42.37 3.60 21.78
N THR A 105 43.61 3.64 22.27
CA THR A 105 44.00 3.03 23.56
C THR A 105 43.44 3.82 24.74
N GLU A 106 43.41 5.16 24.66
CA GLU A 106 42.82 6.00 25.70
C GLU A 106 41.30 6.18 25.55
N ARG A 107 40.72 5.69 24.46
CA ARG A 107 39.29 5.82 24.11
C ARG A 107 38.84 7.28 24.05
N SER A 108 39.74 8.16 23.62
CA SER A 108 39.53 9.60 23.61
C SER A 108 39.32 10.12 22.18
N PHE A 109 38.38 11.06 22.04
CA PHE A 109 38.09 11.73 20.80
C PHE A 109 37.88 13.22 21.04
N VAL A 110 38.25 14.01 20.05
CA VAL A 110 38.10 15.46 20.02
C VAL A 110 37.01 15.79 19.01
N VAL A 111 36.00 16.54 19.43
CA VAL A 111 35.05 17.16 18.51
C VAL A 111 35.31 18.65 18.45
N GLN A 112 35.06 19.24 17.30
CA GLN A 112 35.08 20.67 17.05
C GLN A 112 33.74 21.03 16.41
N GLY A 113 33.11 22.10 16.89
CA GLY A 113 31.79 22.51 16.41
C GLY A 113 31.31 23.84 16.99
N TYR A 114 30.10 24.26 16.62
CA TYR A 114 29.45 25.46 17.15
C TYR A 114 28.15 25.11 17.90
N LEU A 115 27.75 25.96 18.85
CA LEU A 115 26.55 25.77 19.67
C LEU A 115 25.31 26.36 18.98
N GLU A 116 24.21 25.60 18.88
CA GLU A 116 23.06 25.98 18.04
C GLU A 116 22.00 26.85 18.75
N ASN A 117 21.94 26.86 20.08
CA ASN A 117 20.98 27.69 20.83
C ASN A 117 21.41 29.16 20.87
N ARG A 118 21.18 29.86 19.76
CA ARG A 118 21.57 31.25 19.52
C ARG A 118 20.61 32.27 20.17
N GLU A 119 19.33 31.97 20.42
CA GLU A 119 18.35 32.98 20.89
C GLU A 119 18.43 33.30 22.39
N LEU A 120 18.66 32.31 23.26
CA LEU A 120 18.80 32.51 24.71
C LEU A 120 20.04 33.36 25.10
N HIS A 121 21.07 33.37 24.25
CA HIS A 121 22.26 34.20 24.46
C HIS A 121 22.26 35.51 23.67
N LYS A 122 21.48 35.64 22.58
CA LYS A 122 21.33 36.92 21.85
C LYS A 122 20.62 37.97 22.71
N GLN A 123 19.53 37.61 23.39
CA GLN A 123 18.87 38.51 24.36
C GLN A 123 19.77 38.88 25.55
N SER A 124 20.63 37.95 26.00
CA SER A 124 21.60 38.21 27.08
C SER A 124 22.79 39.08 26.62
N SER A 125 23.20 38.93 25.36
CA SER A 125 24.26 39.71 24.73
C SER A 125 23.81 41.13 24.38
N ASP A 126 22.55 41.32 23.94
CA ASP A 126 21.96 42.64 23.67
C ASP A 126 21.66 43.39 24.98
N SER A 127 21.25 42.65 26.03
CA SER A 127 21.16 43.14 27.42
C SER A 127 22.53 43.55 27.98
N MET A 128 23.61 42.84 27.64
CA MET A 128 24.98 43.23 28.01
C MET A 128 25.52 44.38 27.17
N ALA A 129 25.23 44.46 25.87
CA ALA A 129 25.63 45.56 25.00
C ALA A 129 25.01 46.90 25.44
N SER A 130 23.77 46.89 25.94
CA SER A 130 23.14 48.08 26.52
C SER A 130 23.78 48.49 27.86
N ARG A 131 24.26 47.53 28.67
CA ARG A 131 24.97 47.77 29.95
C ARG A 131 26.42 48.19 29.81
N VAL A 132 27.10 47.85 28.70
CA VAL A 132 28.49 48.25 28.42
C VAL A 132 28.62 49.76 28.12
N SER A 133 27.54 50.45 27.78
CA SER A 133 27.52 51.92 27.67
C SER A 133 27.76 52.66 29.01
N SER A 134 27.71 51.94 30.14
CA SER A 134 27.69 52.53 31.49
C SER A 134 28.90 52.20 32.38
N LEU A 135 29.91 51.47 31.89
CA LEU A 135 31.05 51.03 32.70
C LEU A 135 32.39 51.58 32.17
N LYS A 136 33.16 52.23 33.05
CA LYS A 136 34.44 52.87 32.73
C LYS A 136 35.49 51.84 32.29
N LYS A 137 36.14 52.13 31.16
CA LYS A 137 37.32 51.45 30.60
C LYS A 137 38.39 51.26 31.69
N GLY A 138 38.69 50.02 32.06
CA GLY A 138 39.82 49.77 32.95
C GLY A 138 40.04 48.34 33.44
N VAL A 139 39.07 47.43 33.32
CA VAL A 139 39.23 46.05 33.82
C VAL A 139 38.67 45.06 32.80
N LEU A 140 39.53 44.66 31.85
CA LEU A 140 39.68 43.32 31.25
C LEU A 140 40.61 43.43 30.01
N PRO A 141 41.47 42.44 29.75
CA PRO A 141 42.44 42.49 28.67
C PRO A 141 41.82 42.16 27.32
N GLY A 142 41.79 43.16 26.42
CA GLY A 142 41.97 43.01 24.97
C GLY A 142 41.12 41.99 24.22
N ASP A 143 39.78 42.15 24.21
CA ASP A 143 38.93 41.48 23.23
C ASP A 143 38.98 42.21 21.89
N GLN A 144 39.87 41.77 21.00
CA GLN A 144 39.64 41.90 19.57
C GLN A 144 38.46 40.99 19.21
N GLN A 145 37.46 41.54 18.51
CA GLN A 145 36.42 40.77 17.85
C GLN A 145 37.04 39.60 17.08
N ARG A 146 36.86 38.37 17.60
CA ARG A 146 37.16 37.14 16.88
C ARG A 146 35.84 36.53 16.46
N PHE A 147 35.69 36.33 15.15
CA PHE A 147 34.75 35.38 14.57
C PHE A 147 34.79 34.09 15.41
N TYR A 148 33.62 33.57 15.81
CA TYR A 148 33.55 32.40 16.69
C TYR A 148 34.27 31.21 16.03
N MET A 149 35.44 30.86 16.57
CA MET A 149 36.17 29.64 16.27
C MET A 149 35.34 28.42 16.70
N PRO A 150 35.50 27.26 16.05
CA PRO A 150 34.89 26.02 16.54
C PRO A 150 35.40 25.72 17.96
N GLU A 151 34.49 25.49 18.92
CA GLU A 151 34.86 25.04 20.26
C GLU A 151 35.37 23.59 20.16
N GLU A 152 36.65 23.36 20.50
CA GLU A 152 37.21 22.01 20.63
C GLU A 152 36.85 21.41 21.99
N GLU A 153 36.17 20.27 22.00
CA GLU A 153 35.85 19.52 23.22
C GLU A 153 36.37 18.08 23.16
N LYS A 154 37.04 17.66 24.23
CA LYS A 154 37.56 16.30 24.42
C LYS A 154 36.55 15.43 25.15
N PHE A 155 36.30 14.25 24.60
CA PHE A 155 35.46 13.22 25.16
C PHE A 155 36.23 11.92 25.34
N LYS A 156 35.78 11.12 26.30
CA LYS A 156 36.37 9.81 26.60
C LYS A 156 35.27 8.77 26.77
N ALA A 157 35.26 7.76 25.91
CA ALA A 157 34.29 6.68 25.96
C ALA A 157 34.55 5.74 27.16
N VAL A 158 33.48 5.24 27.77
CA VAL A 158 33.57 4.40 28.99
C VAL A 158 34.04 2.97 28.72
N SER A 159 34.00 2.49 27.48
CA SER A 159 34.40 1.13 27.07
C SER A 159 35.03 1.12 25.67
N GLN A 160 35.75 0.03 25.34
CA GLN A 160 36.35 -0.16 24.01
C GLN A 160 35.25 -0.28 22.94
N LYS A 161 34.17 -1.03 23.21
CA LYS A 161 33.00 -1.18 22.34
C LYS A 161 32.37 0.18 22.00
N ALA A 162 32.21 1.05 23.00
CA ALA A 162 31.72 2.42 22.80
C ALA A 162 32.65 3.28 21.92
N CYS A 163 33.97 3.11 22.05
CA CYS A 163 34.94 3.81 21.22
C CYS A 163 34.92 3.32 19.76
N SER A 164 34.72 2.02 19.54
CA SER A 164 34.59 1.44 18.19
C SER A 164 33.33 1.92 17.48
N VAL A 165 32.20 1.97 18.19
CA VAL A 165 30.93 2.53 17.65
C VAL A 165 31.14 3.98 17.21
N TRP A 166 31.72 4.82 18.07
CA TRP A 166 32.05 6.20 17.69
C TRP A 166 32.96 6.29 16.47
N THR A 167 34.00 5.46 16.40
CA THR A 167 34.95 5.48 15.29
C THR A 167 34.27 5.13 13.97
N HIS A 168 33.38 4.13 13.97
CA HIS A 168 32.60 3.75 12.81
C HIS A 168 31.67 4.89 12.37
N CYS A 169 30.88 5.45 13.29
CA CYS A 169 29.95 6.53 12.96
C CYS A 169 30.65 7.76 12.39
N PHE A 170 31.79 8.16 12.96
CA PHE A 170 32.57 9.29 12.44
C PHE A 170 33.20 8.99 11.08
N LYS A 171 33.70 7.76 10.84
CA LYS A 171 34.35 7.41 9.56
C LYS A 171 33.34 7.42 8.40
N TYR A 172 32.13 6.91 8.59
CA TYR A 172 31.17 6.68 7.50
C TYR A 172 30.06 7.72 7.39
N HIS A 173 29.48 8.18 8.52
CA HIS A 173 28.33 9.09 8.47
C HIS A 173 28.72 10.58 8.39
N MET A 174 29.86 10.99 8.96
CA MET A 174 30.35 12.37 8.76
C MET A 174 30.90 12.57 7.34
N LYS A 175 31.66 11.61 6.80
CA LYS A 175 32.17 11.68 5.41
C LYS A 175 31.03 11.81 4.39
N SER A 176 29.99 11.00 4.52
CA SER A 176 28.82 11.06 3.62
C SER A 176 28.06 12.40 3.70
N TYR A 177 28.01 13.05 4.87
CA TYR A 177 27.46 14.42 4.99
C TYR A 177 28.36 15.47 4.33
N THR A 178 29.67 15.43 4.60
CA THR A 178 30.63 16.38 3.98
C THR A 178 30.64 16.25 2.45
N MET A 179 30.50 15.02 1.93
CA MET A 179 30.36 14.75 0.48
C MET A 179 29.03 15.26 -0.09
N ARG A 180 27.93 15.22 0.68
CA ARG A 180 26.65 15.83 0.28
C ARG A 180 26.73 17.35 0.22
N GLN A 181 27.36 18.00 1.19
CA GLN A 181 27.59 19.45 1.15
C GLN A 181 28.53 19.86 0.01
N GLN A 182 29.58 19.08 -0.29
CA GLN A 182 30.45 19.38 -1.43
C GLN A 182 29.72 19.22 -2.77
N ARG A 183 28.80 18.24 -2.92
CA ARG A 183 27.92 18.13 -4.10
C ARG A 183 26.96 19.31 -4.25
N GLU A 184 26.50 19.90 -3.15
CA GLU A 184 25.65 21.10 -3.19
C GLU A 184 26.41 22.38 -3.54
N VAL A 185 27.73 22.44 -3.27
CA VAL A 185 28.55 23.63 -3.51
C VAL A 185 29.31 23.59 -4.84
N THR A 186 29.68 22.42 -5.34
CA THR A 186 30.40 22.25 -6.62
C THR A 186 29.65 21.27 -7.51
N GLY A 187 28.77 21.77 -8.38
CA GLY A 187 28.00 20.98 -9.34
C GLY A 187 28.85 20.37 -10.47
N SER A 188 29.81 19.50 -10.15
CA SER A 188 30.54 18.69 -11.13
C SER A 188 31.02 17.37 -10.51
N GLU A 189 30.71 16.26 -11.17
CA GLU A 189 31.19 14.92 -10.82
C GLU A 189 32.70 14.79 -11.12
N SER A 190 33.49 14.45 -10.09
CA SER A 190 34.80 13.83 -10.28
C SER A 190 34.81 12.46 -9.60
N GLN A 191 35.30 11.46 -10.34
CA GLN A 191 35.46 10.07 -9.91
C GLN A 191 36.36 9.96 -8.66
N GLU A 192 35.99 9.09 -7.71
CA GLU A 192 36.90 8.63 -6.65
C GLU A 192 37.13 7.13 -6.76
N GLU A 193 38.43 6.77 -6.69
CA GLU A 193 39.03 5.45 -6.72
C GLU A 193 38.65 4.63 -5.48
N VAL A 194 38.44 3.32 -5.67
CA VAL A 194 38.24 2.35 -4.59
C VAL A 194 39.61 1.95 -4.03
N GLU A 195 39.93 2.41 -2.82
CA GLU A 195 41.09 1.94 -2.05
C GLU A 195 40.63 0.77 -1.14
N GLU A 196 41.10 -0.46 -1.39
CA GLU A 196 40.88 -1.62 -0.52
C GLU A 196 41.76 -1.54 0.75
N ASP A 197 41.15 -1.67 1.94
CA ASP A 197 41.83 -1.71 3.25
C ASP A 197 41.97 -3.18 3.71
N PRO A 198 43.19 -3.73 3.94
CA PRO A 198 43.42 -5.18 4.05
C PRO A 198 43.18 -5.80 5.44
N ASP A 199 42.74 -5.05 6.45
CA ASP A 199 42.81 -5.49 7.86
C ASP A 199 41.49 -6.01 8.47
N PHE A 200 40.58 -6.59 7.69
CA PHE A 200 39.40 -7.30 8.22
C PHE A 200 39.54 -8.83 8.10
N VAL A 201 40.42 -9.40 8.92
CA VAL A 201 40.56 -10.86 9.09
C VAL A 201 39.79 -11.27 10.34
N PHE A 202 38.79 -12.16 10.18
CA PHE A 202 38.26 -12.94 11.29
C PHE A 202 39.27 -14.05 11.60
N GLU A 203 39.97 -13.95 12.73
CA GLU A 203 40.73 -15.08 13.27
C GLU A 203 39.75 -16.13 13.80
N ASP A 204 39.72 -17.29 13.13
CA ASP A 204 39.14 -18.53 13.65
C ASP A 204 40.11 -19.14 14.69
N GLU A 205 39.69 -19.26 15.94
CA GLU A 205 40.30 -20.19 16.90
C GLU A 205 39.29 -21.29 17.27
N ASP A 206 39.48 -22.44 16.63
CA ASP A 206 38.99 -23.74 17.11
C ASP A 206 40.08 -24.35 18.02
N SER A 207 39.80 -24.58 19.31
CA SER A 207 40.37 -25.74 20.03
C SER A 207 39.62 -26.15 21.30
N SER A 208 38.95 -27.30 21.16
CA SER A 208 38.90 -28.42 22.10
C SER A 208 38.06 -28.39 23.41
N SER A 209 37.04 -29.25 23.35
CA SER A 209 36.67 -30.29 24.34
C SER A 209 35.70 -29.96 25.50
N GLY A 210 34.57 -30.68 25.53
CA GLY A 210 33.95 -31.12 26.79
C GLY A 210 32.44 -30.91 26.98
N SER A 211 31.65 -31.89 26.54
CA SER A 211 30.37 -32.36 27.11
C SER A 211 29.06 -31.52 27.03
N SER A 212 28.12 -32.07 26.22
CA SER A 212 26.73 -32.42 26.55
C SER A 212 25.81 -31.38 27.22
N MET A 213 24.92 -30.74 26.44
CA MET A 213 23.45 -30.87 26.56
C MET A 213 22.69 -30.07 25.49
N GLN A 214 21.76 -30.76 24.81
CA GLN A 214 20.56 -30.32 24.08
C GLN A 214 20.52 -28.91 23.44
N ASN A 215 20.50 -28.86 22.11
CA ASN A 215 19.90 -27.73 21.38
C ASN A 215 19.49 -28.11 19.93
N SER A 216 18.33 -28.76 19.76
CA SER A 216 17.75 -29.09 18.45
C SER A 216 16.94 -27.93 17.83
N GLY A 217 17.40 -26.69 17.95
CA GLY A 217 16.70 -25.50 17.42
C GLY A 217 17.54 -24.56 16.55
N ARG A 218 18.84 -24.84 16.34
CA ARG A 218 19.77 -23.89 15.70
C ARG A 218 20.20 -24.20 14.26
N ASN A 219 19.75 -25.31 13.68
CA ASN A 219 20.15 -25.71 12.32
C ASN A 219 19.11 -25.40 11.21
N GLN A 220 17.99 -24.76 11.51
CA GLN A 220 17.00 -24.39 10.49
C GLN A 220 17.15 -22.95 9.96
N PHE A 221 17.92 -22.09 10.63
CA PHE A 221 18.12 -20.68 10.22
C PHE A 221 19.44 -20.41 9.47
N ARG A 222 20.28 -21.44 9.23
CA ARG A 222 21.56 -21.29 8.52
C ARG A 222 21.51 -21.65 7.03
N SER A 223 20.37 -22.08 6.49
CA SER A 223 20.26 -22.47 5.07
C SER A 223 19.63 -21.42 4.16
N MET A 224 19.35 -20.20 4.65
CA MET A 224 18.63 -19.19 3.87
C MET A 224 19.53 -18.29 3.00
N TRP A 225 20.87 -18.38 3.15
CA TRP A 225 21.83 -17.58 2.37
C TRP A 225 23.14 -18.31 2.08
N THR A 226 23.07 -19.49 1.46
CA THR A 226 24.25 -20.05 0.78
C THR A 226 23.79 -20.70 -0.52
N TRP A 227 24.11 -20.08 -1.66
CA TRP A 227 24.06 -20.78 -2.94
C TRP A 227 24.97 -22.00 -2.83
N THR A 228 24.42 -23.17 -3.16
CA THR A 228 25.20 -24.41 -3.22
C THR A 228 26.32 -24.26 -4.25
N LYS A 229 27.39 -25.03 -4.10
CA LYS A 229 28.48 -25.08 -5.08
C LYS A 229 27.97 -25.41 -6.50
N ALA A 230 26.84 -26.11 -6.63
CA ALA A 230 26.20 -26.38 -7.91
C ALA A 230 25.52 -25.13 -8.49
N GLN A 231 24.79 -24.37 -7.68
CA GLN A 231 24.14 -23.12 -8.11
C GLN A 231 25.17 -22.06 -8.54
N TRP A 232 26.28 -21.92 -7.79
CA TRP A 232 27.37 -21.03 -8.18
C TRP A 232 28.00 -21.42 -9.52
N ARG A 233 28.17 -22.72 -9.79
CA ARG A 233 28.69 -23.20 -11.08
C ARG A 233 27.74 -22.91 -12.23
N LEU A 234 26.43 -23.07 -12.03
CA LEU A 234 25.43 -22.75 -13.04
C LEU A 234 25.44 -21.25 -13.37
N ALA A 235 25.58 -20.38 -12.37
CA ALA A 235 25.69 -18.94 -12.59
C ALA A 235 26.92 -18.59 -13.43
N ILE A 236 28.07 -19.17 -13.09
CA ILE A 236 29.33 -18.95 -13.81
C ILE A 236 29.21 -19.42 -15.26
N ASP A 237 28.65 -20.61 -15.51
CA ASP A 237 28.45 -21.13 -16.87
C ASP A 237 27.55 -20.21 -17.73
N ILE A 238 26.50 -19.62 -17.15
CA ILE A 238 25.60 -18.68 -17.83
C ILE A 238 26.35 -17.38 -18.15
N ILE A 239 27.10 -16.85 -17.18
CA ILE A 239 27.88 -15.61 -17.35
C ILE A 239 28.97 -15.81 -18.41
N GLU A 240 29.71 -16.92 -18.36
CA GLU A 240 30.73 -17.26 -19.37
C GLU A 240 30.11 -17.37 -20.77
N GLY A 241 28.91 -17.98 -20.87
CA GLY A 241 28.15 -18.03 -22.11
C GLY A 241 27.82 -16.64 -22.66
N LEU A 242 27.33 -15.73 -21.81
CA LEU A 242 27.00 -14.36 -22.23
C LEU A 242 28.23 -13.53 -22.60
N VAL A 243 29.32 -13.66 -21.82
CA VAL A 243 30.59 -12.98 -22.10
C VAL A 243 31.14 -13.42 -23.45
N TYR A 244 31.08 -14.71 -23.78
CA TYR A 244 31.46 -15.20 -25.10
C TYR A 244 30.63 -14.55 -26.22
N LEU A 245 29.29 -14.53 -26.10
CA LEU A 245 28.41 -13.92 -27.10
C LEU A 245 28.69 -12.42 -27.29
N HIS A 246 28.91 -11.70 -26.19
CA HIS A 246 29.23 -10.27 -26.21
C HIS A 246 30.64 -9.99 -26.72
N SER A 247 31.56 -10.96 -26.68
CA SER A 247 32.90 -10.83 -27.23
C SER A 247 33.00 -11.06 -28.74
N LEU A 248 31.93 -11.56 -29.38
CA LEU A 248 31.88 -11.72 -30.84
C LEU A 248 31.98 -10.35 -31.52
N ASN A 249 32.44 -10.31 -32.77
CA ASN A 249 32.49 -9.08 -33.56
C ASN A 249 31.78 -9.29 -34.90
N PRO A 250 30.58 -8.71 -35.09
CA PRO A 250 29.84 -7.86 -34.16
C PRO A 250 29.37 -8.58 -32.88
N PRO A 251 29.22 -7.90 -31.72
CA PRO A 251 28.70 -8.51 -30.49
C PRO A 251 27.31 -9.10 -30.70
N LEU A 252 27.07 -10.32 -30.24
CA LEU A 252 25.76 -10.97 -30.31
C LEU A 252 25.06 -10.87 -28.96
N VAL A 253 23.92 -10.18 -28.89
CA VAL A 253 23.09 -10.12 -27.68
C VAL A 253 22.02 -11.21 -27.75
N HIS A 254 21.87 -12.01 -26.69
CA HIS A 254 20.94 -13.15 -26.68
C HIS A 254 19.46 -12.75 -26.80
N GLY A 255 19.03 -11.69 -26.10
CA GLY A 255 17.69 -11.08 -26.22
C GLY A 255 16.53 -11.79 -25.50
N ASP A 256 16.72 -12.98 -24.93
CA ASP A 256 15.66 -13.77 -24.26
C ASP A 256 16.23 -14.72 -23.19
N LEU A 257 17.00 -14.16 -22.24
CA LEU A 257 17.63 -14.96 -21.19
C LEU A 257 16.63 -15.28 -20.07
N LYS A 258 16.13 -16.52 -20.03
CA LYS A 258 15.23 -17.04 -18.99
C LYS A 258 15.57 -18.49 -18.66
N SER A 259 15.13 -18.99 -17.50
CA SER A 259 15.46 -20.36 -17.03
C SER A 259 15.12 -21.46 -18.03
N ARG A 260 14.04 -21.31 -18.82
CA ARG A 260 13.63 -22.22 -19.89
C ARG A 260 14.64 -22.31 -21.04
N ASN A 261 15.44 -21.26 -21.24
CA ASN A 261 16.45 -21.15 -22.30
C ASN A 261 17.86 -21.50 -21.79
N ILE A 262 17.97 -22.03 -20.56
CA ILE A 262 19.20 -22.58 -19.99
C ILE A 262 19.10 -24.10 -19.96
N LEU A 263 19.82 -24.78 -20.86
CA LEU A 263 19.86 -26.23 -20.90
C LEU A 263 20.90 -26.77 -19.93
N LEU A 264 20.53 -27.79 -19.16
CA LEU A 264 21.43 -28.50 -18.25
C LEU A 264 21.92 -29.80 -18.88
N ARG A 265 23.24 -29.99 -18.88
CA ARG A 265 23.86 -31.27 -19.25
C ARG A 265 23.76 -32.28 -18.10
N SER A 266 24.04 -33.55 -18.39
CA SER A 266 24.06 -34.63 -17.39
C SER A 266 25.11 -34.44 -16.28
N ASP A 267 26.10 -33.56 -16.48
CA ASP A 267 27.11 -33.15 -15.50
C ASP A 267 26.73 -31.87 -14.72
N LEU A 268 25.48 -31.40 -14.84
CA LEU A 268 24.96 -30.16 -14.25
C LEU A 268 25.72 -28.89 -14.69
N ARG A 269 26.24 -28.89 -15.92
CA ARG A 269 26.74 -27.67 -16.59
C ARG A 269 25.63 -26.99 -17.38
N ALA A 270 25.59 -25.66 -17.35
CA ALA A 270 24.61 -24.87 -18.09
C ALA A 270 25.08 -24.56 -19.52
N LYS A 271 24.13 -24.50 -20.46
CA LYS A 271 24.32 -24.01 -21.83
C LYS A 271 23.18 -23.07 -22.19
N LEU A 272 23.50 -21.96 -22.86
CA LEU A 272 22.52 -21.06 -23.44
C LEU A 272 21.88 -21.71 -24.68
N ALA A 273 20.57 -21.54 -24.83
CA ALA A 273 19.78 -22.06 -25.95
C ALA A 273 18.70 -21.05 -26.35
N ASP A 274 18.08 -21.30 -27.51
CA ASP A 274 17.06 -20.43 -28.10
C ASP A 274 17.55 -19.01 -28.44
N PHE A 275 18.26 -18.92 -29.56
CA PHE A 275 18.78 -17.68 -30.11
C PHE A 275 17.77 -16.99 -31.05
N GLY A 276 16.47 -17.34 -30.99
CA GLY A 276 15.45 -16.83 -31.90
C GLY A 276 15.25 -15.31 -31.85
N LEU A 277 15.64 -14.69 -30.74
CA LEU A 277 15.60 -13.24 -30.53
C LEU A 277 16.99 -12.59 -30.47
N SER A 278 18.05 -13.34 -30.80
CA SER A 278 19.42 -12.83 -30.73
C SER A 278 19.74 -11.87 -31.86
N ARG A 279 20.44 -10.78 -31.54
CA ARG A 279 20.75 -9.69 -32.49
C ARG A 279 22.22 -9.32 -32.43
N TYR A 280 22.84 -9.17 -33.61
CA TYR A 280 24.17 -8.60 -33.73
C TYR A 280 24.11 -7.09 -33.58
N LEU A 281 24.95 -6.53 -32.71
CA LEU A 281 25.13 -5.10 -32.58
C LEU A 281 26.17 -4.63 -33.60
N HIS A 282 25.71 -4.02 -34.69
CA HIS A 282 26.59 -3.30 -35.61
C HIS A 282 26.80 -1.87 -35.10
N CYS A 283 28.07 -1.46 -34.93
CA CYS A 283 28.40 -0.06 -34.68
C CYS A 283 28.40 0.69 -36.02
N THR A 284 27.31 1.38 -36.35
CA THR A 284 27.31 2.42 -37.39
C THR A 284 27.07 3.76 -36.69
N GLY A 285 28.10 4.60 -36.68
CA GLY A 285 27.95 6.00 -36.31
C GLY A 285 27.30 6.78 -37.44
N GLY A 286 26.36 7.67 -37.09
CA GLY A 286 25.82 8.72 -37.95
C GLY A 286 24.56 8.34 -38.74
N ASP A 287 23.45 8.94 -38.31
CA ASP A 287 22.22 9.37 -39.02
C ASP A 287 21.48 8.44 -40.01
N ASP A 288 20.15 8.47 -39.82
CA ASP A 288 19.01 8.18 -40.71
C ASP A 288 18.60 6.72 -41.05
N ASP A 289 17.31 6.48 -40.75
CA ASP A 289 16.34 5.53 -41.33
C ASP A 289 16.60 4.02 -41.25
N ILE A 290 15.74 3.28 -40.53
CA ILE A 290 15.56 1.83 -40.76
C ILE A 290 14.08 1.46 -40.75
N SER A 291 13.54 1.32 -41.95
CA SER A 291 12.40 0.46 -42.25
C SER A 291 12.77 -1.01 -42.03
N THR A 292 11.81 -1.78 -41.52
CA THR A 292 11.84 -3.25 -41.44
C THR A 292 12.11 -3.91 -42.78
N ASP A 293 12.98 -4.92 -42.81
CA ASP A 293 12.81 -6.01 -43.77
C ASP A 293 13.25 -7.37 -43.23
N VAL A 294 12.39 -8.36 -43.48
CA VAL A 294 12.57 -9.78 -43.18
C VAL A 294 13.16 -10.42 -44.44
N GLN A 295 14.37 -10.96 -44.36
CA GLN A 295 14.86 -11.93 -45.34
C GLN A 295 15.45 -13.15 -44.65
N GLY A 296 14.81 -14.29 -44.92
CA GLY A 296 15.30 -15.60 -44.53
C GLY A 296 16.51 -16.04 -45.37
N GLY A 297 17.33 -16.88 -44.75
CA GLY A 297 18.27 -17.76 -45.44
C GLY A 297 19.75 -17.43 -45.27
N ALA A 298 20.35 -17.93 -44.18
CA ALA A 298 21.67 -18.58 -44.18
C ALA A 298 21.97 -19.16 -42.78
N GLY A 299 21.35 -20.30 -42.48
CA GLY A 299 21.88 -21.20 -41.47
C GLY A 299 23.10 -21.92 -42.05
N SER A 300 24.31 -21.49 -41.71
CA SER A 300 25.54 -22.26 -41.92
C SER A 300 26.72 -21.56 -41.24
N GLU A 301 26.82 -21.63 -39.91
CA GLU A 301 28.14 -21.68 -39.25
C GLU A 301 28.14 -22.04 -37.76
N ILE A 302 27.00 -21.97 -37.06
CA ILE A 302 26.94 -22.33 -35.63
C ILE A 302 26.50 -23.80 -35.39
N ALA A 303 26.04 -24.48 -36.44
CA ALA A 303 25.73 -25.92 -36.43
C ALA A 303 27.00 -26.77 -36.62
N LYS A 304 27.94 -26.76 -35.66
CA LYS A 304 29.08 -27.70 -35.65
C LYS A 304 29.43 -28.34 -34.31
N TYR A 305 28.65 -28.11 -33.24
CA TYR A 305 28.87 -28.77 -31.94
C TYR A 305 27.63 -29.43 -31.34
N THR A 306 26.78 -30.01 -32.18
CA THR A 306 25.85 -31.09 -31.79
C THR A 306 26.43 -32.40 -32.31
N VAL A 307 27.09 -33.16 -31.43
CA VAL A 307 27.30 -34.59 -31.65
C VAL A 307 26.08 -35.32 -31.11
N GLU A 308 25.49 -36.07 -32.03
CA GLU A 308 24.49 -37.12 -31.93
C GLU A 308 24.53 -37.94 -30.63
N GLU A 309 23.37 -38.18 -30.02
CA GLU A 309 22.97 -39.55 -29.70
C GLU A 309 21.44 -39.69 -29.54
N LYS A 310 20.97 -40.87 -29.95
CA LYS A 310 19.60 -41.23 -30.32
C LYS A 310 18.69 -41.58 -29.11
N VAL A 311 17.45 -41.08 -29.18
CA VAL A 311 16.17 -41.83 -29.14
C VAL A 311 15.79 -42.62 -27.86
N HIS A 312 14.64 -42.29 -27.24
CA HIS A 312 13.41 -43.10 -27.33
C HIS A 312 12.19 -42.44 -26.67
N SER A 313 11.08 -42.45 -27.42
CA SER A 313 9.71 -42.33 -26.92
C SER A 313 9.24 -43.65 -26.30
N ALA A 314 8.42 -43.58 -25.24
CA ALA A 314 7.57 -44.70 -24.83
C ALA A 314 6.35 -44.18 -24.03
N ASN A 315 5.17 -44.37 -24.63
CA ASN A 315 3.90 -44.53 -23.93
C ASN A 315 3.94 -45.77 -23.03
N ALA A 316 3.31 -45.74 -21.85
CA ALA A 316 2.81 -46.93 -21.19
C ALA A 316 1.55 -46.65 -20.36
N GLN A 317 0.55 -47.49 -20.60
CA GLN A 317 -0.79 -47.52 -20.03
C GLN A 317 -0.89 -48.64 -18.97
N TYR A 318 -1.77 -48.43 -17.97
CA TYR A 318 -2.47 -49.40 -17.10
C TYR A 318 -1.72 -50.27 -16.07
N GLY A 319 -2.25 -50.25 -14.84
CA GLY A 319 -2.03 -51.30 -13.82
C GLY A 319 -2.66 -50.97 -12.45
N SER A 320 -3.90 -51.40 -12.24
CA SER A 320 -4.74 -51.20 -11.05
C SER A 320 -4.68 -52.35 -10.03
N ARG A 321 -5.11 -52.06 -8.77
CA ARG A 321 -5.51 -52.91 -7.60
C ARG A 321 -4.58 -52.75 -6.37
N ALA A 322 -5.03 -52.64 -5.12
CA ALA A 322 -6.34 -52.50 -4.48
C ALA A 322 -6.20 -52.24 -2.96
N ARG A 323 -7.07 -51.37 -2.41
CA ARG A 323 -7.81 -51.41 -1.10
C ARG A 323 -7.05 -51.51 0.25
N GLY A 324 -7.39 -50.75 1.30
CA GLY A 324 -8.46 -49.75 1.45
C GLY A 324 -8.75 -49.25 2.89
N LEU A 325 -9.86 -48.47 2.98
CA LEU A 325 -10.79 -48.18 4.11
C LEU A 325 -10.28 -47.19 5.20
N LEU A 326 -10.98 -46.12 5.65
CA LEU A 326 -12.36 -45.57 5.66
C LEU A 326 -12.25 -44.08 6.10
N ALA A 327 -13.13 -43.09 5.86
CA ALA A 327 -14.51 -43.01 5.36
C ALA A 327 -14.81 -41.57 4.86
N VAL A 328 -15.64 -41.49 3.81
CA VAL A 328 -16.66 -40.45 3.57
C VAL A 328 -17.95 -41.24 3.25
N PRO A 329 -19.18 -40.70 3.30
CA PRO A 329 -19.63 -39.92 2.16
C PRO A 329 -20.62 -38.77 2.48
N VAL A 330 -20.68 -37.90 1.47
CA VAL A 330 -21.47 -36.68 1.30
C VAL A 330 -22.92 -37.00 0.86
N ILE A 331 -23.72 -35.93 0.77
CA ILE A 331 -24.87 -35.63 -0.14
C ILE A 331 -26.25 -36.08 0.40
N LEU A 332 -27.33 -35.27 0.33
CA LEU A 332 -28.31 -35.16 -0.80
C LEU A 332 -29.57 -34.37 -0.29
N LEU A 333 -30.31 -33.51 -1.01
CA LEU A 333 -30.72 -33.52 -2.43
C LEU A 333 -31.29 -32.17 -2.92
N ALA A 334 -30.96 -31.86 -4.18
CA ALA A 334 -31.95 -31.46 -5.18
C ALA A 334 -32.51 -32.73 -5.86
N ASN A 335 -33.80 -32.75 -6.24
CA ASN A 335 -34.45 -33.73 -7.14
C ASN A 335 -35.76 -33.08 -7.67
N THR A 336 -36.27 -33.25 -8.90
CA THR A 336 -35.93 -34.10 -10.05
C THR A 336 -36.79 -33.70 -11.28
N TYR A 337 -36.15 -33.63 -12.46
CA TYR A 337 -36.53 -34.18 -13.79
C TYR A 337 -37.99 -34.25 -14.29
N ASN A 338 -38.26 -33.78 -15.54
CA ASN A 338 -38.32 -34.67 -16.73
C ASN A 338 -38.32 -33.94 -18.11
N LYS A 339 -37.91 -34.69 -19.16
CA LYS A 339 -37.67 -34.29 -20.58
C LYS A 339 -38.91 -34.42 -21.50
N SER A 340 -38.88 -33.62 -22.59
CA SER A 340 -39.44 -33.84 -23.95
C SER A 340 -40.94 -33.61 -24.22
N ASN A 341 -41.27 -32.60 -25.05
CA ASN A 341 -41.91 -32.79 -26.37
C ASN A 341 -42.09 -31.46 -27.15
N THR A 342 -41.57 -31.48 -28.38
CA THR A 342 -42.09 -30.95 -29.66
C THR A 342 -43.31 -29.99 -29.72
N VAL A 343 -43.13 -28.97 -30.60
CA VAL A 343 -44.07 -28.47 -31.63
C VAL A 343 -44.97 -27.24 -31.32
N SER A 344 -44.75 -26.21 -32.18
CA SER A 344 -45.68 -25.23 -32.76
C SER A 344 -46.18 -24.01 -31.98
N ASN A 345 -45.74 -22.85 -32.49
CA ASN A 345 -46.54 -21.72 -32.98
C ASN A 345 -48.03 -21.64 -32.59
N ALA A 346 -48.35 -20.51 -31.94
CA ALA A 346 -49.33 -19.50 -32.32
C ALA A 346 -50.56 -19.30 -31.40
N VAL A 347 -50.81 -17.99 -31.15
CA VAL A 347 -52.09 -17.33 -30.78
C VAL A 347 -52.49 -17.57 -29.30
N THR A 348 -52.76 -16.61 -28.41
CA THR A 348 -53.41 -15.29 -28.53
C THR A 348 -53.19 -14.48 -27.25
N SER A 349 -53.26 -13.16 -27.38
CA SER A 349 -53.41 -12.13 -26.36
C SER A 349 -54.34 -12.47 -25.17
N SER A 350 -53.89 -12.17 -23.95
CA SER A 350 -54.41 -11.08 -23.09
C SER A 350 -54.16 -11.40 -21.61
N ALA A 351 -53.81 -10.35 -20.85
CA ALA A 351 -53.64 -10.32 -19.39
C ALA A 351 -52.35 -10.91 -18.79
N THR A 352 -51.18 -10.38 -19.19
CA THR A 352 -49.95 -10.36 -18.38
C THR A 352 -49.11 -9.12 -18.74
N ASN A 353 -49.62 -7.93 -18.44
CA ASN A 353 -48.81 -6.72 -18.30
C ASN A 353 -49.19 -6.13 -16.96
N ASN A 354 -48.40 -6.39 -15.89
CA ASN A 354 -48.31 -5.57 -14.66
C ASN A 354 -47.40 -6.16 -13.55
N LEU A 355 -46.42 -7.03 -13.86
CA LEU A 355 -45.48 -7.52 -12.83
C LEU A 355 -44.00 -7.47 -13.25
N VAL A 356 -43.66 -6.68 -14.27
CA VAL A 356 -42.27 -6.34 -14.59
C VAL A 356 -42.19 -4.83 -14.77
N ASN A 357 -42.09 -4.10 -13.67
CA ASN A 357 -41.71 -2.70 -13.67
C ASN A 357 -40.74 -2.47 -12.51
N ASN A 358 -39.47 -2.28 -12.88
CA ASN A 358 -38.50 -1.35 -12.32
C ASN A 358 -38.60 -1.02 -10.82
N HIS A 359 -37.74 -1.63 -10.00
CA HIS A 359 -37.11 -0.91 -8.91
C HIS A 359 -35.80 -0.30 -9.44
N LYS A 360 -35.91 0.79 -10.22
CA LYS A 360 -34.82 1.75 -10.36
C LYS A 360 -34.87 2.61 -9.10
N LEU A 361 -33.98 2.38 -8.14
CA LEU A 361 -33.75 3.36 -7.07
C LEU A 361 -33.03 4.54 -7.72
N GLN A 362 -33.71 5.69 -7.68
CA GLN A 362 -33.37 6.91 -8.40
C GLN A 362 -32.36 7.71 -7.57
N THR A 363 -31.26 8.13 -8.18
CA THR A 363 -30.39 9.16 -7.63
C THR A 363 -31.14 10.49 -7.76
N GLU A 364 -31.58 11.03 -6.64
CA GLU A 364 -32.33 12.29 -6.59
C GLU A 364 -31.37 13.49 -6.72
N ASN A 365 -31.75 14.46 -7.54
CA ASN A 365 -31.16 15.80 -7.60
C ASN A 365 -31.35 16.56 -6.28
N LEU A 366 -30.68 17.70 -6.12
CA LEU A 366 -30.87 18.69 -5.03
C LEU A 366 -32.34 19.11 -4.80
N ASP A 367 -33.24 18.89 -5.78
CA ASP A 367 -34.68 19.19 -5.67
C ASP A 367 -35.57 17.94 -5.48
N GLY A 368 -34.97 16.77 -5.24
CA GLY A 368 -35.71 15.51 -5.06
C GLY A 368 -36.22 14.89 -6.37
N THR A 369 -35.79 15.37 -7.55
CA THR A 369 -36.14 14.74 -8.83
C THR A 369 -35.09 13.73 -9.28
N PRO A 370 -35.49 12.54 -9.73
CA PRO A 370 -34.60 11.56 -10.35
C PRO A 370 -33.89 12.15 -11.57
N THR A 371 -32.56 12.23 -11.55
CA THR A 371 -31.80 12.47 -12.77
C THR A 371 -31.68 11.14 -13.51
N ASP A 372 -32.36 10.99 -14.65
CA ASP A 372 -32.10 9.88 -15.57
C ASP A 372 -30.79 10.14 -16.31
N LEU A 373 -29.65 10.12 -15.59
CA LEU A 373 -28.31 10.39 -16.13
C LEU A 373 -27.98 9.44 -17.28
N LEU A 374 -28.43 8.19 -17.17
CA LEU A 374 -28.29 7.19 -18.23
C LEU A 374 -28.95 7.63 -19.54
N SER A 375 -30.08 8.35 -19.49
CA SER A 375 -30.73 8.89 -20.71
C SER A 375 -29.95 10.02 -21.38
N GLN A 376 -29.02 10.65 -20.66
CA GLN A 376 -28.12 11.69 -21.18
C GLN A 376 -26.86 11.11 -21.83
N CYS A 377 -26.68 9.79 -21.76
CA CYS A 377 -25.52 9.09 -22.28
C CYS A 377 -25.92 8.07 -23.35
N GLU A 378 -24.99 7.80 -24.26
CA GLU A 378 -25.11 6.70 -25.22
C GLU A 378 -24.35 5.48 -24.68
N GLU A 379 -25.06 4.36 -24.50
CA GLU A 379 -24.43 3.05 -24.21
C GLU A 379 -23.76 2.52 -25.47
N LYS A 380 -22.45 2.28 -25.41
CA LYS A 380 -21.65 1.78 -26.53
C LYS A 380 -20.83 0.56 -26.13
N PHE A 381 -20.34 -0.15 -27.14
CA PHE A 381 -19.43 -1.27 -26.98
C PHE A 381 -18.23 -1.11 -27.91
N PHE A 382 -17.04 -1.28 -27.37
CA PHE A 382 -15.78 -1.28 -28.09
C PHE A 382 -15.30 -2.72 -28.27
N THR A 383 -14.83 -3.06 -29.47
CA THR A 383 -14.22 -4.37 -29.73
C THR A 383 -12.78 -4.33 -29.22
N GLN A 384 -12.57 -4.91 -28.04
CA GLN A 384 -11.33 -4.86 -27.29
C GLN A 384 -10.51 -6.14 -27.45
N THR A 385 -9.19 -6.03 -27.42
CA THR A 385 -8.30 -7.19 -27.38
C THR A 385 -8.41 -7.88 -26.02
N LEU A 386 -8.63 -9.19 -26.02
CA LEU A 386 -8.76 -9.96 -24.79
C LEU A 386 -7.45 -10.00 -24.00
N ASP A 387 -6.33 -10.21 -24.68
CA ASP A 387 -5.00 -10.29 -24.06
C ASP A 387 -4.04 -9.32 -24.76
N HIS A 388 -3.76 -8.19 -24.11
CA HIS A 388 -2.84 -7.17 -24.64
C HIS A 388 -1.38 -7.60 -24.60
N PHE A 389 -1.07 -8.68 -23.88
CA PHE A 389 0.28 -9.19 -23.70
C PHE A 389 0.56 -10.45 -24.54
N ASP A 390 -0.38 -10.88 -25.39
CA ASP A 390 -0.21 -11.93 -26.39
C ASP A 390 -0.55 -11.44 -27.81
N VAL A 391 0.34 -11.71 -28.76
CA VAL A 391 0.18 -11.25 -30.14
C VAL A 391 -0.81 -12.15 -30.87
N GLY A 392 -1.93 -11.56 -31.33
CA GLY A 392 -2.98 -12.28 -32.04
C GLY A 392 -4.08 -12.84 -31.14
N ALA A 393 -4.17 -12.33 -29.90
CA ALA A 393 -5.25 -12.63 -28.99
C ALA A 393 -6.64 -12.33 -29.62
N PRO A 394 -7.68 -13.09 -29.25
CA PRO A 394 -9.04 -12.83 -29.70
C PRO A 394 -9.58 -11.53 -29.08
N THR A 395 -10.77 -11.12 -29.51
CA THR A 395 -11.42 -9.90 -29.02
C THR A 395 -12.67 -10.19 -28.18
N TYR A 396 -13.08 -9.23 -27.36
CA TYR A 396 -14.38 -9.22 -26.67
C TYR A 396 -15.02 -7.82 -26.78
N GLN A 397 -16.26 -7.68 -26.31
CA GLN A 397 -16.95 -6.40 -26.29
C GLN A 397 -16.84 -5.76 -24.91
N GLU A 398 -16.10 -4.65 -24.82
CA GLU A 398 -16.00 -3.79 -23.63
C GLU A 398 -17.10 -2.73 -23.70
N ARG A 399 -17.91 -2.62 -22.65
CA ARG A 399 -18.97 -1.60 -22.56
C ARG A 399 -18.41 -0.28 -22.07
N TYR A 400 -18.92 0.81 -22.62
CA TYR A 400 -18.68 2.15 -22.09
C TYR A 400 -19.87 3.06 -22.37
N PHE A 401 -20.01 4.13 -21.60
CA PHE A 401 -20.97 5.20 -21.84
C PHE A 401 -20.26 6.47 -22.28
N VAL A 402 -20.88 7.21 -23.20
CA VAL A 402 -20.42 8.55 -23.58
C VAL A 402 -21.54 9.55 -23.37
N CYS A 403 -21.25 10.64 -22.67
CA CYS A 403 -22.17 11.74 -22.41
C CYS A 403 -21.48 13.03 -22.86
N ASP A 404 -21.77 13.49 -24.09
CA ASP A 404 -21.02 14.54 -24.78
C ASP A 404 -21.83 15.85 -24.97
N GLN A 405 -22.93 16.01 -24.22
CA GLN A 405 -23.81 17.17 -24.30
C GLN A 405 -23.12 18.53 -24.05
N HIS A 406 -22.03 18.54 -23.28
CA HIS A 406 -21.23 19.74 -23.00
C HIS A 406 -19.92 19.80 -23.80
N PHE A 407 -19.64 18.81 -24.65
CA PHE A 407 -18.35 18.68 -25.30
C PHE A 407 -18.15 19.76 -26.36
N ARG A 408 -17.05 20.51 -26.24
CA ARG A 408 -16.73 21.63 -27.15
C ARG A 408 -15.24 21.72 -27.48
N GLN A 409 -14.93 22.52 -28.50
CA GLN A 409 -13.54 22.80 -28.87
C GLN A 409 -12.79 23.46 -27.69
N GLY A 410 -11.61 22.95 -27.37
CA GLY A 410 -10.84 23.41 -26.21
C GLY A 410 -11.30 22.81 -24.87
N GLY A 411 -12.24 21.86 -24.90
CA GLY A 411 -12.70 21.14 -23.71
C GLY A 411 -11.85 19.92 -23.38
N VAL A 412 -12.32 19.10 -22.44
CA VAL A 412 -11.57 17.94 -21.91
C VAL A 412 -12.33 16.63 -22.10
N MET A 413 -11.66 15.49 -21.91
CA MET A 413 -12.33 14.21 -21.70
C MET A 413 -12.22 13.87 -20.21
N PHE A 414 -13.35 13.77 -19.52
CA PHE A 414 -13.42 13.18 -18.19
C PHE A 414 -13.67 11.69 -18.34
N PHE A 415 -12.75 10.88 -17.84
CA PHE A 415 -12.75 9.43 -18.03
C PHE A 415 -12.85 8.73 -16.67
N TYR A 416 -13.99 8.11 -16.39
CA TYR A 416 -14.13 7.26 -15.21
C TYR A 416 -13.46 5.91 -15.47
N VAL A 417 -12.53 5.57 -14.59
CA VAL A 417 -11.78 4.31 -14.60
C VAL A 417 -12.62 3.27 -13.87
N GLY A 418 -13.39 2.49 -14.64
CA GLY A 418 -14.28 1.45 -14.11
C GLY A 418 -13.58 0.47 -13.19
N ASN A 419 -14.32 -0.01 -12.20
CA ASN A 419 -13.81 -0.90 -11.16
C ASN A 419 -14.74 -2.10 -10.95
N GLU A 420 -14.84 -2.64 -9.74
CA GLU A 420 -15.39 -3.95 -9.37
C GLU A 420 -16.92 -4.06 -9.37
N ALA A 421 -17.60 -3.34 -10.28
CA ALA A 421 -19.06 -3.45 -10.42
C ALA A 421 -19.54 -3.02 -11.81
N ASN A 422 -20.85 -3.16 -12.03
CA ASN A 422 -21.52 -2.59 -13.19
C ASN A 422 -21.30 -1.07 -13.27
N VAL A 423 -20.81 -0.59 -14.41
CA VAL A 423 -20.41 0.82 -14.59
C VAL A 423 -21.54 1.84 -14.38
N GLU A 424 -22.80 1.40 -14.53
CA GLU A 424 -23.98 2.25 -14.29
C GLU A 424 -24.05 2.74 -12.83
N LEU A 425 -23.50 1.98 -11.88
CA LEU A 425 -23.39 2.40 -10.49
C LEU A 425 -22.54 3.67 -10.38
N TYR A 426 -21.37 3.69 -11.03
CA TYR A 426 -20.44 4.81 -10.97
C TYR A 426 -20.93 6.02 -11.76
N LEU A 427 -21.57 5.78 -12.92
CA LEU A 427 -22.21 6.83 -13.71
C LEU A 427 -23.23 7.59 -12.87
N ASN A 428 -24.01 6.90 -12.05
CA ASN A 428 -25.06 7.50 -11.23
C ASN A 428 -24.55 8.17 -9.94
N HIS A 429 -23.33 7.89 -9.48
CA HIS A 429 -22.84 8.41 -8.20
C HIS A 429 -21.63 9.36 -8.32
N THR A 430 -20.94 9.41 -9.46
CA THR A 430 -19.75 10.27 -9.64
C THR A 430 -20.13 11.70 -10.03
N GLY A 431 -20.76 12.42 -9.11
CA GLY A 431 -21.25 13.78 -9.32
C GLY A 431 -20.16 14.79 -9.66
N LEU A 432 -18.94 14.62 -9.16
CA LEU A 432 -17.81 15.51 -9.46
C LEU A 432 -17.57 15.66 -10.97
N MET A 433 -17.72 14.57 -11.74
CA MET A 433 -17.61 14.63 -13.21
C MET A 433 -18.77 15.39 -13.85
N TRP A 434 -20.00 15.12 -13.39
CA TRP A 434 -21.23 15.70 -13.94
C TRP A 434 -21.32 17.21 -13.69
N GLU A 435 -21.08 17.64 -12.46
CA GLU A 435 -21.23 19.03 -12.03
C GLU A 435 -20.19 19.95 -12.68
N ASN A 436 -19.03 19.40 -13.08
CA ASN A 436 -17.96 20.16 -13.72
C ASN A 436 -17.97 20.01 -15.26
N ALA A 437 -18.87 19.22 -15.84
CA ALA A 437 -18.85 18.93 -17.28
C ALA A 437 -19.04 20.20 -18.15
N GLU A 438 -19.98 21.08 -17.79
CA GLU A 438 -20.25 22.31 -18.55
C GLU A 438 -19.07 23.30 -18.50
N GLU A 439 -18.52 23.52 -17.31
CA GLU A 439 -17.41 24.45 -17.08
C GLU A 439 -16.19 24.05 -17.93
N PHE A 440 -15.83 22.78 -17.88
CA PHE A 440 -14.70 22.21 -18.62
C PHE A 440 -15.01 21.95 -20.10
N GLY A 441 -16.26 22.11 -20.53
CA GLY A 441 -16.69 21.73 -21.87
C GLY A 441 -16.42 20.26 -22.16
N ALA A 442 -16.64 19.41 -21.15
CA ALA A 442 -16.14 18.04 -21.11
C ALA A 442 -17.03 17.07 -21.89
N MET A 443 -16.39 16.05 -22.46
CA MET A 443 -17.03 14.78 -22.77
C MET A 443 -16.84 13.84 -21.58
N LEU A 444 -17.92 13.26 -21.07
CA LEU A 444 -17.85 12.24 -20.02
C LEU A 444 -17.79 10.85 -20.65
N VAL A 445 -16.85 10.03 -20.21
CA VAL A 445 -16.71 8.63 -20.61
C VAL A 445 -16.68 7.78 -19.36
N PHE A 446 -17.57 6.80 -19.26
CA PHE A 446 -17.57 5.81 -18.20
C PHE A 446 -17.24 4.44 -18.81
N ALA A 447 -16.00 4.00 -18.67
CA ALA A 447 -15.55 2.70 -19.18
C ALA A 447 -15.82 1.61 -18.14
N GLU A 448 -16.37 0.47 -18.57
CA GLU A 448 -16.61 -0.66 -17.69
C GLU A 448 -15.39 -1.56 -17.60
N HIS A 449 -15.04 -1.99 -16.39
CA HIS A 449 -13.95 -2.91 -16.18
C HIS A 449 -14.24 -4.27 -16.83
N ARG A 450 -13.23 -4.86 -17.48
CA ARG A 450 -13.32 -6.24 -17.99
C ARG A 450 -13.81 -7.19 -16.90
N TYR A 451 -14.62 -8.19 -17.26
CA TYR A 451 -15.28 -9.15 -16.37
C TYR A 451 -16.45 -8.61 -15.55
N PHE A 452 -16.64 -7.30 -15.40
CA PHE A 452 -17.76 -6.76 -14.64
C PHE A 452 -18.90 -6.28 -15.54
N GLY A 453 -20.11 -6.23 -14.98
CA GLY A 453 -21.31 -5.76 -15.65
C GLY A 453 -21.64 -6.51 -16.95
N LYS A 454 -21.60 -5.83 -18.09
CA LYS A 454 -21.82 -6.42 -19.42
C LYS A 454 -20.52 -6.69 -20.19
N SER A 455 -19.37 -6.34 -19.63
CA SER A 455 -18.04 -6.48 -20.23
C SER A 455 -17.39 -7.82 -19.90
N VAL A 456 -18.16 -8.90 -20.01
CA VAL A 456 -17.78 -10.25 -19.53
C VAL A 456 -17.33 -11.14 -20.68
N PRO A 457 -16.03 -11.44 -20.83
CA PRO A 457 -15.56 -12.39 -21.81
C PRO A 457 -16.11 -13.80 -21.52
N PHE A 458 -16.29 -14.64 -22.55
CA PHE A 458 -16.66 -16.07 -22.42
C PHE A 458 -18.05 -16.40 -21.82
N GLY A 459 -18.87 -15.42 -21.47
CA GLY A 459 -20.24 -15.64 -20.99
C GLY A 459 -20.29 -16.55 -19.76
N LYS A 460 -21.05 -17.66 -19.83
CA LYS A 460 -21.26 -18.56 -18.67
C LYS A 460 -20.01 -19.31 -18.21
N GLU A 461 -18.99 -19.41 -19.07
CA GLU A 461 -17.75 -20.12 -18.77
C GLU A 461 -16.65 -19.19 -18.24
N VAL A 462 -16.98 -17.91 -17.95
CA VAL A 462 -16.02 -16.87 -17.54
C VAL A 462 -15.13 -17.30 -16.37
N THR A 463 -15.69 -17.99 -15.36
CA THR A 463 -14.93 -18.45 -14.18
C THR A 463 -13.88 -19.51 -14.49
N LYS A 464 -13.92 -20.13 -15.69
CA LYS A 464 -12.87 -21.05 -16.17
C LYS A 464 -11.76 -20.34 -16.94
N HIS A 465 -11.93 -19.05 -17.20
CA HIS A 465 -11.06 -18.24 -18.04
C HIS A 465 -10.61 -16.97 -17.32
N MET A 466 -10.27 -17.07 -16.03
CA MET A 466 -9.94 -15.93 -15.18
C MET A 466 -8.55 -15.33 -15.46
N GLN A 467 -7.69 -16.01 -16.22
CA GLN A 467 -6.31 -15.56 -16.48
C GLN A 467 -6.18 -14.20 -17.19
N TYR A 468 -7.26 -13.68 -17.78
CA TYR A 468 -7.27 -12.35 -18.41
C TYR A 468 -7.87 -11.27 -17.50
N LEU A 469 -8.31 -11.62 -16.29
CA LEU A 469 -8.75 -10.68 -15.28
C LEU A 469 -7.53 -10.21 -14.48
N SER A 470 -6.93 -9.10 -14.93
CA SER A 470 -5.72 -8.51 -14.37
C SER A 470 -5.81 -6.98 -14.42
N THR A 471 -5.13 -6.35 -13.48
CA THR A 471 -5.01 -4.89 -13.35
C THR A 471 -4.29 -4.27 -14.55
N GLU A 472 -3.23 -4.91 -15.06
CA GLU A 472 -2.48 -4.45 -16.24
C GLU A 472 -3.32 -4.57 -17.52
N GLN A 473 -4.08 -5.66 -17.64
CA GLN A 473 -4.96 -5.85 -18.77
C GLN A 473 -6.09 -4.80 -18.81
N ALA A 474 -6.70 -4.51 -17.65
CA ALA A 474 -7.75 -3.49 -17.54
C ALA A 474 -7.22 -2.08 -17.87
N ILE A 475 -6.04 -1.71 -17.37
CA ILE A 475 -5.42 -0.42 -17.70
C ILE A 475 -5.08 -0.33 -19.20
N ALA A 476 -4.65 -1.44 -19.82
CA ALA A 476 -4.43 -1.49 -21.26
C ALA A 476 -5.73 -1.33 -22.06
N ASP A 477 -6.85 -1.89 -21.59
CA ASP A 477 -8.17 -1.66 -22.21
C ASP A 477 -8.49 -0.16 -22.30
N TYR A 478 -8.37 0.53 -21.16
CA TYR A 478 -8.65 1.96 -21.07
C TYR A 478 -7.72 2.77 -21.97
N ALA A 479 -6.44 2.42 -22.05
CA ALA A 479 -5.49 3.08 -22.94
C ALA A 479 -5.89 2.97 -24.42
N VAL A 480 -6.29 1.78 -24.85
CA VAL A 480 -6.75 1.53 -26.23
C VAL A 480 -8.07 2.24 -26.49
N LEU A 481 -9.02 2.20 -25.55
CA LEU A 481 -10.32 2.83 -25.67
C LEU A 481 -10.20 4.36 -25.80
N ILE A 482 -9.40 5.02 -24.95
CA ILE A 482 -9.15 6.47 -25.03
C ILE A 482 -8.53 6.83 -26.38
N THR A 483 -7.56 6.05 -26.85
CA THR A 483 -6.90 6.26 -28.15
C THR A 483 -7.90 6.15 -29.30
N TYR A 484 -8.78 5.14 -29.26
CA TYR A 484 -9.87 4.98 -30.21
C TYR A 484 -10.82 6.19 -30.19
N LEU A 485 -11.26 6.64 -29.01
CA LEU A 485 -12.20 7.76 -28.88
C LEU A 485 -11.61 9.08 -29.39
N LYS A 486 -10.33 9.37 -29.11
CA LYS A 486 -9.64 10.54 -29.69
C LYS A 486 -9.65 10.51 -31.22
N GLY A 487 -9.46 9.34 -31.81
CA GLY A 487 -9.52 9.11 -33.25
C GLY A 487 -10.93 9.27 -33.82
N GLU A 488 -11.93 8.63 -33.20
CA GLU A 488 -13.33 8.63 -33.63
C GLU A 488 -13.92 10.05 -33.61
N TYR A 489 -13.69 10.79 -32.52
CA TYR A 489 -14.15 12.18 -32.39
C TYR A 489 -13.28 13.17 -33.16
N LYS A 490 -12.11 12.76 -33.66
CA LYS A 490 -11.10 13.64 -34.29
C LYS A 490 -10.77 14.83 -33.41
N ARG A 491 -10.56 14.53 -32.12
CA ARG A 491 -10.34 15.51 -31.06
C ARG A 491 -9.15 15.03 -30.23
N ASP A 492 -8.11 15.83 -30.26
CA ASP A 492 -6.97 15.65 -29.37
C ASP A 492 -7.09 16.68 -28.24
N VAL A 493 -7.64 16.19 -27.12
CA VAL A 493 -8.02 16.92 -25.90
C VAL A 493 -7.33 16.27 -24.70
N PRO A 494 -7.12 17.02 -23.60
CA PRO A 494 -6.60 16.42 -22.37
C PRO A 494 -7.59 15.43 -21.79
N VAL A 495 -7.08 14.36 -21.19
CA VAL A 495 -7.88 13.31 -20.53
C VAL A 495 -7.61 13.34 -19.03
N ILE A 496 -8.66 13.56 -18.25
CA ILE A 496 -8.59 13.56 -16.79
C ILE A 496 -9.34 12.33 -16.28
N GLY A 497 -8.63 11.49 -15.54
CA GLY A 497 -9.17 10.26 -14.95
C GLY A 497 -9.84 10.49 -13.61
N PHE A 498 -10.89 9.72 -13.35
CA PHE A 498 -11.58 9.69 -12.07
C PHE A 498 -11.77 8.23 -11.65
N GLY A 499 -11.60 7.95 -10.37
CA GLY A 499 -11.92 6.63 -9.83
C GLY A 499 -11.95 6.63 -8.31
N GLY A 500 -12.93 5.94 -7.75
CA GLY A 500 -13.04 5.64 -6.32
C GLY A 500 -12.50 4.25 -6.01
N SER A 501 -12.01 3.99 -4.79
CA SER A 501 -11.61 2.64 -4.36
C SER A 501 -10.54 2.03 -5.29
N TYR A 502 -10.73 0.79 -5.74
CA TYR A 502 -9.96 0.13 -6.78
C TYR A 502 -9.93 0.91 -8.11
N GLY A 503 -10.98 1.63 -8.48
CA GLY A 503 -10.97 2.53 -9.64
C GLY A 503 -9.95 3.66 -9.47
N GLY A 504 -9.81 4.18 -8.25
CA GLY A 504 -8.77 5.15 -7.90
C GLY A 504 -7.36 4.54 -7.92
N MET A 505 -7.23 3.27 -7.53
CA MET A 505 -5.96 2.53 -7.66
C MET A 505 -5.58 2.37 -9.13
N LEU A 506 -6.50 1.86 -9.95
CA LEU A 506 -6.32 1.72 -11.39
C LEU A 506 -6.01 3.05 -12.06
N GLY A 507 -6.74 4.12 -11.73
CA GLY A 507 -6.49 5.45 -12.29
C GLY A 507 -5.09 5.96 -11.94
N SER A 508 -4.69 5.83 -10.68
CA SER A 508 -3.34 6.22 -10.24
C SER A 508 -2.26 5.46 -10.99
N TRP A 509 -2.40 4.14 -11.09
CA TRP A 509 -1.46 3.28 -11.82
C TRP A 509 -1.48 3.53 -13.32
N PHE A 510 -2.65 3.87 -13.87
CA PHE A 510 -2.81 4.23 -15.27
C PHE A 510 -2.03 5.51 -15.58
N ARG A 511 -2.14 6.55 -14.75
CA ARG A 511 -1.32 7.76 -14.89
C ARG A 511 0.17 7.48 -14.77
N MET A 512 0.58 6.59 -13.86
CA MET A 512 2.00 6.21 -13.71
C MET A 512 2.55 5.46 -14.92
N LYS A 513 1.74 4.60 -15.55
CA LYS A 513 2.17 3.72 -16.65
C LYS A 513 1.98 4.33 -18.04
N TYR A 514 0.93 5.13 -18.22
CA TYR A 514 0.55 5.74 -19.49
C TYR A 514 0.35 7.26 -19.37
N PRO A 515 1.35 8.03 -18.89
CA PRO A 515 1.22 9.48 -18.74
C PRO A 515 1.09 10.24 -20.08
N HIS A 516 1.26 9.53 -21.21
CA HIS A 516 1.05 10.04 -22.56
C HIS A 516 -0.40 9.86 -23.07
N ILE A 517 -1.23 9.09 -22.34
CA ILE A 517 -2.64 8.85 -22.67
C ILE A 517 -3.57 9.62 -21.73
N ILE A 518 -3.27 9.62 -20.43
CA ILE A 518 -4.07 10.26 -19.38
C ILE A 518 -3.25 11.36 -18.70
N ASP A 519 -3.73 12.60 -18.72
CA ASP A 519 -2.98 13.81 -18.36
C ASP A 519 -2.96 14.10 -16.86
N GLY A 520 -3.98 13.64 -16.13
CA GLY A 520 -4.05 13.69 -14.67
C GLY A 520 -5.19 12.85 -14.11
N VAL A 521 -5.16 12.56 -12.81
CA VAL A 521 -6.16 11.68 -12.16
C VAL A 521 -6.58 12.21 -10.79
N ILE A 522 -7.90 12.21 -10.55
CA ILE A 522 -8.50 12.32 -9.22
C ILE A 522 -8.78 10.90 -8.69
N ALA A 523 -8.00 10.48 -7.70
CA ALA A 523 -8.03 9.15 -7.11
C ALA A 523 -8.67 9.19 -5.72
N GLY A 524 -9.99 9.01 -5.68
CA GLY A 524 -10.80 9.02 -4.47
C GLY A 524 -10.62 7.75 -3.65
N SER A 525 -10.16 7.90 -2.42
CA SER A 525 -10.02 6.82 -1.43
C SER A 525 -9.33 5.58 -1.99
N ALA A 526 -8.23 5.79 -2.70
CA ALA A 526 -7.47 4.74 -3.38
C ALA A 526 -6.40 4.12 -2.44
N PRO A 527 -6.58 2.87 -1.96
CA PRO A 527 -5.66 2.26 -1.00
C PRO A 527 -4.42 1.64 -1.69
N ILE A 528 -3.69 2.44 -2.48
CA ILE A 528 -2.54 1.97 -3.26
C ILE A 528 -1.31 1.57 -2.41
N LEU A 529 -1.36 1.81 -1.09
CA LEU A 529 -0.28 1.45 -0.15
C LEU A 529 -0.63 0.24 0.73
N SER A 530 -1.68 -0.53 0.39
CA SER A 530 -2.10 -1.75 1.09
C SER A 530 -1.22 -2.99 0.82
N PHE A 531 -0.06 -2.84 0.18
CA PHE A 531 0.72 -3.96 -0.34
C PHE A 531 2.02 -4.19 0.43
N LEU A 532 2.50 -5.43 0.43
CA LEU A 532 3.79 -5.79 1.00
C LEU A 532 4.94 -5.32 0.10
N GLY A 533 6.12 -5.10 0.70
CA GLY A 533 7.36 -4.78 -0.04
C GLY A 533 7.62 -3.29 -0.24
N ASP A 534 6.79 -2.40 0.30
CA ASP A 534 7.02 -0.96 0.28
C ASP A 534 8.08 -0.52 1.32
N GLU A 535 8.58 0.72 1.21
CA GLU A 535 9.61 1.28 2.10
C GLU A 535 9.11 1.53 3.53
N VAL A 536 7.79 1.66 3.71
CA VAL A 536 7.11 1.71 5.00
C VAL A 536 6.34 0.40 5.20
N PRO A 537 6.50 -0.29 6.34
CA PRO A 537 5.73 -1.50 6.62
C PRO A 537 4.22 -1.24 6.58
N LEU A 538 3.50 -2.15 5.92
CA LEU A 538 2.03 -2.13 5.87
C LEU A 538 1.43 -2.29 7.28
N ASP A 539 0.62 -1.32 7.68
CA ASP A 539 -0.25 -1.41 8.86
C ASP A 539 -1.50 -2.24 8.51
N LYS A 540 -1.49 -3.51 8.91
CA LYS A 540 -2.57 -4.46 8.60
C LYS A 540 -3.83 -4.23 9.43
N GLY A 541 -3.71 -3.53 10.55
CA GLY A 541 -4.82 -3.28 11.48
C GLY A 541 -5.49 -1.92 11.29
N SER A 542 -5.04 -1.12 10.31
CA SER A 542 -5.57 0.23 10.13
C SER A 542 -7.06 0.24 9.79
N PHE A 543 -7.51 -0.69 8.95
CA PHE A 543 -8.90 -0.78 8.50
C PHE A 543 -9.86 -0.92 9.69
N GLU A 544 -9.68 -1.96 10.50
CA GLU A 544 -10.55 -2.22 11.65
C GLU A 544 -10.46 -1.16 12.74
N ARG A 545 -9.28 -0.56 12.90
CA ARG A 545 -9.08 0.55 13.85
C ARG A 545 -9.88 1.77 13.43
N ILE A 546 -10.01 2.04 12.13
CA ILE A 546 -10.84 3.15 11.62
C ILE A 546 -12.33 2.80 11.72
N VAL A 547 -12.74 1.57 11.41
CA VAL A 547 -14.13 1.11 11.66
C VAL A 547 -14.49 1.27 13.15
N THR A 548 -13.53 1.02 14.05
CA THR A 548 -13.70 1.23 15.49
C THR A 548 -13.74 2.70 15.88
N PHE A 549 -12.95 3.55 15.21
CA PHE A 549 -13.00 5.00 15.38
C PHE A 549 -14.38 5.55 15.02
N ASP A 550 -14.99 5.10 13.93
CA ASP A 550 -16.34 5.49 13.52
C ASP A 550 -17.42 5.14 14.56
N ALA A 551 -17.22 4.04 15.30
CA ALA A 551 -18.07 3.63 16.41
C ALA A 551 -17.78 4.35 17.74
N SER A 552 -16.79 5.26 17.78
CA SER A 552 -16.37 5.98 18.99
C SER A 552 -17.09 7.31 19.19
N GLU A 553 -17.03 7.84 20.41
CA GLU A 553 -17.55 9.19 20.73
C GLU A 553 -16.89 10.29 19.91
N GLU A 554 -15.61 10.14 19.57
CA GLU A 554 -14.86 11.13 18.79
C GLU A 554 -15.43 11.27 17.37
N ALA A 555 -15.91 10.16 16.79
CA ALA A 555 -16.63 10.16 15.52
C ALA A 555 -18.14 10.45 15.66
N GLY A 556 -18.64 10.77 16.86
CA GLY A 556 -20.04 11.13 17.14
C GLY A 556 -20.97 9.96 17.45
N SER A 557 -20.43 8.75 17.64
CA SER A 557 -21.20 7.56 18.05
C SER A 557 -21.41 7.52 19.57
N SER A 558 -22.31 6.64 20.03
CA SER A 558 -22.66 6.54 21.46
C SER A 558 -21.51 5.97 22.31
N LEU A 559 -21.28 6.52 23.52
CA LEU A 559 -20.21 6.12 24.45
C LEU A 559 -20.02 4.61 24.61
N ASN A 560 -21.12 3.89 24.84
CA ASN A 560 -21.09 2.47 25.13
C ASN A 560 -21.05 1.59 23.88
N CYS A 561 -21.01 2.17 22.67
CA CYS A 561 -21.04 1.39 21.44
C CYS A 561 -19.86 0.42 21.33
N VAL A 562 -18.62 0.93 21.37
CA VAL A 562 -17.40 0.11 21.27
C VAL A 562 -17.32 -0.95 22.40
N PRO A 563 -17.50 -0.61 23.70
CA PRO A 563 -17.52 -1.61 24.77
C PRO A 563 -18.58 -2.70 24.60
N ASN A 564 -19.80 -2.33 24.19
CA ASN A 564 -20.88 -3.29 24.01
C ASN A 564 -20.65 -4.20 22.80
N ILE A 565 -20.18 -3.65 21.68
CA ILE A 565 -19.80 -4.45 20.50
C ILE A 565 -18.66 -5.42 20.85
N ARG A 566 -17.60 -4.99 21.54
CA ARG A 566 -16.54 -5.91 21.99
C ARG A 566 -17.09 -7.08 22.82
N ARG A 567 -18.08 -6.81 23.67
CA ARG A 567 -18.70 -7.84 24.51
C ARG A 567 -19.52 -8.84 23.69
N THR A 568 -20.20 -8.43 22.61
CA THR A 568 -21.07 -9.34 21.83
C THR A 568 -20.30 -10.55 21.30
N TRP A 569 -19.05 -10.37 20.84
CA TRP A 569 -18.21 -11.46 20.34
C TRP A 569 -17.95 -12.54 21.39
N SER A 570 -17.65 -12.13 22.63
CA SER A 570 -17.44 -13.06 23.74
C SER A 570 -18.72 -13.82 24.10
N VAL A 571 -19.87 -13.12 24.04
CA VAL A 571 -21.19 -13.70 24.30
C VAL A 571 -21.56 -14.70 23.21
N MET A 572 -21.29 -14.38 21.94
CA MET A 572 -21.57 -15.26 20.80
C MET A 572 -20.82 -16.58 20.93
N ARG A 573 -19.52 -16.55 21.24
CA ARG A 573 -18.73 -17.79 21.48
C ARG A 573 -19.24 -18.57 22.69
N LYS A 574 -19.54 -17.88 23.80
CA LYS A 574 -20.08 -18.49 25.02
C LYS A 574 -21.38 -19.26 24.75
N LEU A 575 -22.33 -18.65 24.04
CA LEU A 575 -23.59 -19.30 23.67
C LEU A 575 -23.35 -20.40 22.63
N GLY A 576 -22.43 -20.17 21.69
CA GLY A 576 -22.01 -21.10 20.65
C GLY A 576 -21.56 -22.48 21.12
N ALA A 577 -20.97 -22.56 22.32
CA ALA A 577 -20.42 -23.80 22.88
C ALA A 577 -21.47 -24.88 23.19
N SER A 578 -22.76 -24.53 23.29
CA SER A 578 -23.84 -25.49 23.61
C SER A 578 -24.94 -25.46 22.55
N GLU A 579 -25.63 -26.59 22.34
CA GLU A 579 -26.74 -26.66 21.39
C GLU A 579 -27.88 -25.71 21.76
N GLN A 580 -28.24 -25.66 23.05
CA GLN A 580 -29.26 -24.74 23.55
C GLN A 580 -28.84 -23.27 23.36
N GLY A 581 -27.57 -22.95 23.64
CA GLY A 581 -27.04 -21.60 23.46
C GLY A 581 -27.01 -21.17 22.00
N ARG A 582 -26.70 -22.08 21.06
CA ARG A 582 -26.80 -21.81 19.61
C ARG A 582 -28.22 -21.45 19.19
N GLN A 583 -29.24 -22.12 19.74
CA GLN A 583 -30.65 -21.76 19.49
C GLN A 583 -31.01 -20.39 20.07
N GLN A 584 -30.55 -20.09 21.30
CA GLN A 584 -30.76 -18.78 21.92
C GLN A 584 -30.11 -17.65 21.13
N LEU A 585 -28.86 -17.84 20.66
CA LEU A 585 -28.13 -16.91 19.82
C LEU A 585 -28.87 -16.67 18.50
N LYS A 586 -29.34 -17.75 17.86
CA LYS A 586 -30.11 -17.67 16.61
C LYS A 586 -31.35 -16.80 16.79
N SER A 587 -32.12 -17.01 17.86
CA SER A 587 -33.29 -16.20 18.17
C SER A 587 -32.94 -14.76 18.54
N ALA A 588 -31.87 -14.53 19.31
CA ALA A 588 -31.47 -13.20 19.75
C ALA A 588 -30.98 -12.32 18.59
N LEU A 589 -30.29 -12.93 17.61
CA LEU A 589 -29.83 -12.29 16.38
C LEU A 589 -30.88 -12.27 15.28
N SER A 590 -32.12 -12.70 15.55
CA SER A 590 -33.19 -12.75 14.54
C SER A 590 -32.80 -13.49 13.25
N LEU A 591 -31.99 -14.55 13.32
CA LEU A 591 -31.56 -15.28 12.12
C LEU A 591 -32.66 -16.20 11.59
N CYS A 592 -32.76 -16.34 10.27
CA CYS A 592 -33.79 -17.14 9.61
C CYS A 592 -33.69 -18.65 9.92
N ASP A 593 -34.81 -19.37 9.82
CA ASP A 593 -34.88 -20.82 10.08
C ASP A 593 -33.99 -21.66 9.16
N SER A 594 -33.78 -21.17 7.94
CA SER A 594 -32.83 -21.63 6.92
C SER A 594 -31.38 -21.68 7.45
N VAL A 595 -30.94 -20.69 8.22
CA VAL A 595 -29.58 -20.60 8.78
C VAL A 595 -29.34 -21.76 9.77
N LYS A 596 -28.37 -22.63 9.45
CA LYS A 596 -28.04 -23.81 10.26
C LYS A 596 -26.75 -23.58 11.03
N ILE A 597 -26.88 -23.43 12.36
CA ILE A 597 -25.74 -23.37 13.29
C ILE A 597 -25.68 -24.69 14.07
N LYS A 598 -24.89 -25.64 13.56
CA LYS A 598 -24.77 -27.01 14.08
C LYS A 598 -23.62 -27.14 15.07
N SER A 599 -22.53 -26.43 14.82
CA SER A 599 -21.27 -26.54 15.55
C SER A 599 -20.84 -25.19 16.15
N GLU A 600 -19.80 -25.23 17.00
CA GLU A 600 -19.13 -24.01 17.48
C GLU A 600 -18.40 -23.29 16.34
N GLU A 601 -17.88 -24.03 15.36
CA GLU A 601 -17.18 -23.47 14.20
C GLU A 601 -18.12 -22.63 13.31
N ASP A 602 -19.40 -23.01 13.22
CA ASP A 602 -20.42 -22.26 12.49
C ASP A 602 -20.67 -20.85 13.07
N ILE A 603 -20.26 -20.59 14.32
CA ILE A 603 -20.36 -19.26 14.94
C ILE A 603 -19.39 -18.28 14.31
N ASN A 604 -18.23 -18.73 13.82
CA ASN A 604 -17.27 -17.86 13.15
C ASN A 604 -17.93 -17.19 11.94
N GLY A 605 -18.66 -17.94 11.11
CA GLY A 605 -19.39 -17.38 9.97
C GLY A 605 -20.47 -16.36 10.36
N VAL A 606 -21.13 -16.52 11.51
CA VAL A 606 -22.09 -15.52 12.01
C VAL A 606 -21.36 -14.27 12.54
N MET A 607 -20.20 -14.46 13.17
CA MET A 607 -19.37 -13.35 13.64
C MET A 607 -18.80 -12.56 12.45
N ASP A 608 -18.28 -13.22 11.43
CA ASP A 608 -17.78 -12.62 10.18
C ASP A 608 -18.89 -11.84 9.46
N TRP A 609 -20.08 -12.43 9.35
CA TRP A 609 -21.28 -11.74 8.83
C TRP A 609 -21.59 -10.47 9.64
N ALA A 610 -21.68 -10.57 10.96
CA ALA A 610 -21.99 -9.41 11.80
C ALA A 610 -20.90 -8.32 11.75
N LYS A 611 -19.62 -8.70 11.62
CA LYS A 611 -18.51 -7.77 11.40
C LYS A 611 -18.67 -7.04 10.07
N GLY A 612 -18.99 -7.78 8.99
CA GLY A 612 -19.16 -7.21 7.65
C GLY A 612 -20.16 -6.04 7.61
N ALA A 613 -21.23 -6.08 8.40
CA ALA A 613 -22.14 -4.93 8.51
C ALA A 613 -21.44 -3.64 8.95
N TYR A 614 -20.52 -3.69 9.91
CA TYR A 614 -19.77 -2.51 10.35
C TYR A 614 -18.73 -2.08 9.34
N ASP A 615 -18.09 -3.02 8.63
CA ASP A 615 -17.16 -2.70 7.55
C ASP A 615 -17.85 -1.89 6.45
N TYR A 616 -19.00 -2.39 5.95
CA TYR A 616 -19.80 -1.71 4.93
C TYR A 616 -20.40 -0.39 5.43
N MET A 617 -20.92 -0.35 6.66
CA MET A 617 -21.43 0.91 7.23
C MET A 617 -20.32 1.95 7.43
N GLY A 618 -19.10 1.53 7.78
CA GLY A 618 -17.93 2.42 7.89
C GLY A 618 -17.57 3.04 6.54
N MET A 619 -17.49 2.21 5.48
CA MET A 619 -17.31 2.73 4.12
C MET A 619 -18.44 3.68 3.70
N GLY A 620 -19.68 3.35 4.08
CA GLY A 620 -20.89 4.13 3.77
C GLY A 620 -21.22 5.24 4.75
N ASN A 621 -20.28 5.69 5.59
CA ASN A 621 -20.54 6.58 6.71
C ASN A 621 -20.85 8.05 6.32
N TYR A 622 -21.60 8.26 5.24
CA TYR A 622 -21.89 9.56 4.63
C TYR A 622 -22.76 10.47 5.49
N PRO A 623 -22.65 11.80 5.35
CA PRO A 623 -23.44 12.75 6.12
C PRO A 623 -24.92 12.82 5.72
N TYR A 624 -25.32 12.11 4.67
CA TYR A 624 -26.68 12.03 4.12
C TYR A 624 -27.03 10.58 3.74
N PRO A 625 -28.33 10.24 3.57
CA PRO A 625 -28.73 8.92 3.12
C PRO A 625 -28.16 8.57 1.74
N SER A 626 -27.67 7.34 1.55
CA SER A 626 -27.03 6.93 0.30
C SER A 626 -27.30 5.46 -0.03
N SER A 627 -27.48 5.17 -1.30
CA SER A 627 -27.61 3.81 -1.83
C SER A 627 -26.31 3.23 -2.38
N TYR A 628 -25.20 3.99 -2.35
CA TYR A 628 -23.96 3.62 -3.03
C TYR A 628 -23.41 2.27 -2.55
N ILE A 629 -23.16 2.13 -1.24
CA ILE A 629 -22.65 0.87 -0.64
C ILE A 629 -23.64 -0.30 -0.76
N MET A 630 -24.92 0.01 -0.92
CA MET A 630 -25.97 -1.00 -1.14
C MET A 630 -26.11 -1.37 -2.62
N ASN A 631 -25.26 -0.85 -3.51
CA ASN A 631 -25.33 -1.00 -4.97
C ASN A 631 -26.73 -0.70 -5.55
N GLY A 632 -27.41 0.30 -4.98
CA GLY A 632 -28.74 0.70 -5.42
C GLY A 632 -29.88 -0.23 -4.99
N VAL A 633 -29.68 -1.21 -4.10
CA VAL A 633 -30.75 -2.11 -3.61
C VAL A 633 -31.61 -1.46 -2.53
N SER A 634 -30.98 -0.68 -1.67
CA SER A 634 -31.62 0.04 -0.57
C SER A 634 -30.80 1.28 -0.23
N VAL A 635 -31.25 2.05 0.75
CA VAL A 635 -30.61 3.31 1.18
C VAL A 635 -30.18 3.15 2.63
N LEU A 636 -28.88 3.36 2.90
CA LEU A 636 -28.40 3.52 4.27
C LEU A 636 -28.75 4.92 4.78
N PRO A 637 -29.10 5.08 6.07
CA PRO A 637 -29.35 6.39 6.65
C PRO A 637 -28.08 7.25 6.69
N ALA A 638 -28.21 8.54 6.95
CA ALA A 638 -27.06 9.39 7.26
C ALA A 638 -26.31 8.87 8.50
N TYR A 639 -24.99 8.83 8.44
CA TYR A 639 -24.09 8.29 9.47
C TYR A 639 -24.54 6.91 9.99
N PRO A 640 -24.59 5.88 9.13
CA PRO A 640 -25.10 4.56 9.46
C PRO A 640 -24.41 3.92 10.67
N VAL A 641 -23.10 4.15 10.90
CA VAL A 641 -22.41 3.64 12.10
C VAL A 641 -22.99 4.28 13.37
N ARG A 642 -23.26 5.59 13.37
CA ARG A 642 -23.90 6.28 14.50
C ARG A 642 -25.32 5.77 14.73
N ALA A 643 -26.07 5.56 13.65
CA ALA A 643 -27.42 4.99 13.70
C ALA A 643 -27.41 3.58 14.32
N ALA A 644 -26.47 2.73 13.90
CA ALA A 644 -26.25 1.39 14.44
C ALA A 644 -25.89 1.44 15.93
N CYS A 645 -24.92 2.28 16.28
CA CYS A 645 -24.47 2.50 17.66
C CYS A 645 -25.59 2.94 18.61
N SER A 646 -26.62 3.64 18.13
CA SER A 646 -27.75 4.07 18.97
C SER A 646 -28.52 2.90 19.60
N TYR A 647 -28.57 1.74 18.93
CA TYR A 647 -29.24 0.55 19.45
C TYR A 647 -28.48 -0.12 20.59
N VAL A 648 -27.16 0.03 20.62
CA VAL A 648 -26.25 -0.52 21.64
C VAL A 648 -25.73 0.54 22.61
N ALA A 649 -26.42 1.69 22.72
CA ALA A 649 -26.01 2.81 23.57
C ALA A 649 -26.23 2.56 25.08
N ASN A 650 -27.17 1.69 25.44
CA ASN A 650 -27.54 1.43 26.83
C ASN A 650 -26.46 0.64 27.59
N GLU A 651 -26.45 0.79 28.92
CA GLU A 651 -25.70 -0.11 29.79
C GLU A 651 -26.44 -1.45 29.93
N PHE A 652 -25.75 -2.55 29.62
CA PHE A 652 -26.27 -3.91 29.79
C PHE A 652 -25.63 -4.54 31.03
N LYS A 653 -26.44 -5.18 31.88
CA LYS A 653 -25.93 -5.90 33.04
C LYS A 653 -25.02 -7.04 32.61
N ALA A 654 -24.09 -7.43 33.49
CA ALA A 654 -23.11 -8.48 33.20
C ALA A 654 -23.74 -9.86 32.90
N ASP A 655 -24.96 -10.11 33.39
CA ASP A 655 -25.74 -11.33 33.14
C ASP A 655 -26.77 -11.18 32.00
N ASP A 656 -26.94 -9.98 31.44
CA ASP A 656 -27.89 -9.71 30.34
C ASP A 656 -27.26 -9.92 28.95
N ASP A 657 -26.81 -11.15 28.70
CA ASP A 657 -26.19 -11.54 27.43
C ASP A 657 -27.20 -11.53 26.26
N ILE A 658 -28.44 -11.96 26.52
CA ILE A 658 -29.49 -12.00 25.49
C ILE A 658 -30.01 -10.61 25.16
N GLY A 659 -30.21 -9.73 26.14
CA GLY A 659 -30.61 -8.34 25.89
C GLY A 659 -29.57 -7.59 25.06
N LEU A 660 -28.28 -7.79 25.34
CA LEU A 660 -27.19 -7.25 24.54
C LEU A 660 -27.23 -7.77 23.09
N LEU A 661 -27.36 -9.09 22.87
CA LEU A 661 -27.43 -9.64 21.52
C LEU A 661 -28.69 -9.19 20.75
N THR A 662 -29.82 -9.02 21.43
CA THR A 662 -31.04 -8.49 20.79
C THR A 662 -30.87 -7.01 20.40
N ALA A 663 -30.18 -6.21 21.21
CA ALA A 663 -29.82 -4.84 20.84
C ALA A 663 -28.83 -4.80 19.67
N PHE A 664 -27.83 -5.68 19.71
CA PHE A 664 -26.85 -5.84 18.64
C PHE A 664 -27.51 -6.28 17.31
N SER A 665 -28.49 -7.18 17.34
CA SER A 665 -29.30 -7.57 16.18
C SER A 665 -29.96 -6.37 15.50
N LYS A 666 -30.50 -5.42 16.28
CA LYS A 666 -31.08 -4.17 15.74
C LYS A 666 -30.01 -3.26 15.13
N SER A 667 -28.83 -3.21 15.74
CA SER A 667 -27.66 -2.51 15.19
C SER A 667 -27.30 -3.03 13.79
N LEU A 668 -27.18 -4.37 13.65
CA LEU A 668 -26.92 -5.04 12.37
C LEU A 668 -28.03 -4.77 11.33
N GLY A 669 -29.27 -4.60 11.80
CA GLY A 669 -30.42 -4.26 10.97
C GLY A 669 -30.31 -2.91 10.24
N VAL A 670 -29.43 -1.99 10.66
CA VAL A 670 -29.18 -0.76 9.89
C VAL A 670 -28.63 -1.08 8.50
N TYR A 671 -27.79 -2.10 8.39
CA TYR A 671 -27.27 -2.60 7.12
C TYR A 671 -28.23 -3.65 6.51
N TYR A 672 -28.47 -4.75 7.23
CA TYR A 672 -29.17 -5.92 6.70
C TYR A 672 -30.69 -5.76 6.58
N ASN A 673 -31.29 -4.72 7.18
CA ASN A 673 -32.72 -4.43 7.10
C ASN A 673 -32.98 -2.93 6.87
N SER A 674 -32.19 -2.28 6.02
CA SER A 674 -32.36 -0.86 5.67
C SER A 674 -33.73 -0.55 5.07
N THR A 675 -34.37 -1.53 4.42
CA THR A 675 -35.76 -1.47 3.89
C THR A 675 -36.84 -1.61 4.96
N GLN A 676 -36.49 -2.07 6.17
CA GLN A 676 -37.40 -2.34 7.29
C GLN A 676 -38.49 -3.38 7.02
N ASP A 677 -38.30 -4.25 6.03
CA ASP A 677 -39.27 -5.28 5.62
C ASP A 677 -38.82 -6.71 5.94
N GLN A 678 -37.56 -6.90 6.34
CA GLN A 678 -37.02 -8.22 6.70
C GLN A 678 -37.48 -8.62 8.10
N GLN A 679 -38.03 -9.83 8.21
CA GLN A 679 -38.46 -10.40 9.49
C GLN A 679 -37.35 -11.18 10.20
N CYS A 680 -36.35 -11.65 9.45
CA CYS A 680 -35.18 -12.37 9.94
C CYS A 680 -33.99 -12.13 8.99
N PHE A 681 -32.79 -12.49 9.44
CA PHE A 681 -31.56 -12.33 8.65
C PHE A 681 -31.05 -13.66 8.10
N GLU A 682 -30.74 -13.66 6.80
CA GLU A 682 -29.83 -14.63 6.17
C GLU A 682 -28.38 -14.17 6.35
N LEU A 683 -27.42 -15.10 6.20
CA LEU A 683 -25.99 -14.78 6.30
C LEU A 683 -25.38 -14.23 5.00
N SER A 684 -26.20 -13.95 3.98
CA SER A 684 -25.77 -13.31 2.74
C SER A 684 -25.64 -11.79 2.90
N ALA A 685 -24.83 -11.16 2.04
CA ALA A 685 -24.80 -9.70 1.94
C ALA A 685 -26.15 -9.15 1.45
N SER A 686 -26.46 -7.89 1.81
CA SER A 686 -27.69 -7.19 1.40
C SER A 686 -27.54 -6.35 0.12
N ASN A 687 -26.35 -6.32 -0.47
CA ASN A 687 -26.09 -5.68 -1.76
C ASN A 687 -26.47 -6.61 -2.92
N ASN A 688 -26.62 -6.08 -4.14
CA ASN A 688 -26.91 -6.89 -5.34
C ASN A 688 -25.66 -7.48 -5.99
N GLU A 689 -24.53 -7.52 -5.29
CA GLU A 689 -23.32 -8.12 -5.82
C GLU A 689 -23.62 -9.56 -6.17
N SER A 690 -23.45 -9.90 -7.44
CA SER A 690 -23.67 -11.26 -7.86
C SER A 690 -22.56 -12.13 -7.25
N ALA A 691 -22.84 -13.41 -7.01
CA ALA A 691 -21.80 -14.34 -6.59
C ALA A 691 -20.59 -14.35 -7.56
N LEU A 692 -20.83 -13.99 -8.83
CA LEU A 692 -19.78 -13.84 -9.83
C LEU A 692 -18.89 -12.62 -9.59
N ASP A 693 -19.44 -11.48 -9.15
CA ASP A 693 -18.64 -10.29 -8.84
C ASP A 693 -17.71 -10.56 -7.65
N ALA A 694 -18.20 -11.28 -6.64
CA ALA A 694 -17.39 -11.74 -5.51
C ALA A 694 -16.27 -12.71 -5.95
N ASP A 695 -16.59 -13.66 -6.83
CA ASP A 695 -15.62 -14.58 -7.44
C ASP A 695 -14.53 -13.81 -8.22
N PHE A 696 -14.91 -12.75 -8.95
CA PHE A 696 -13.99 -11.91 -9.71
C PHE A 696 -13.04 -11.14 -8.80
N TRP A 697 -13.56 -10.54 -7.74
CA TRP A 697 -12.74 -9.84 -6.76
C TRP A 697 -11.79 -10.78 -6.02
N ASP A 698 -12.28 -11.94 -5.56
CA ASP A 698 -11.47 -12.96 -4.89
C ASP A 698 -10.33 -13.45 -5.80
N TYR A 699 -10.60 -13.61 -7.09
CA TYR A 699 -9.54 -13.94 -8.06
C TYR A 699 -8.49 -12.84 -8.19
N ILE A 700 -8.87 -11.56 -8.36
CA ILE A 700 -7.90 -10.46 -8.50
C ILE A 700 -7.06 -10.33 -7.21
N PHE A 701 -7.69 -10.48 -6.04
CA PHE A 701 -6.99 -10.55 -4.76
C PHE A 701 -5.94 -11.68 -4.73
N CYS A 702 -6.34 -12.89 -5.14
CA CYS A 702 -5.44 -14.05 -5.19
C CYS A 702 -4.34 -13.91 -6.25
N ALA A 703 -4.62 -13.23 -7.36
CA ALA A 703 -3.72 -13.12 -8.49
C ALA A 703 -2.71 -11.98 -8.33
N GLU A 704 -3.15 -10.78 -7.93
CA GLU A 704 -2.37 -9.54 -8.10
C GLU A 704 -2.40 -8.61 -6.90
N ILE A 705 -3.58 -8.36 -6.33
CA ILE A 705 -3.80 -7.32 -5.32
C ILE A 705 -3.94 -7.91 -3.92
N TYR A 706 -2.97 -8.73 -3.51
CA TYR A 706 -2.97 -9.30 -2.16
C TYR A 706 -2.79 -8.21 -1.09
N GLN A 707 -3.87 -7.88 -0.38
CA GLN A 707 -3.95 -6.84 0.66
C GLN A 707 -4.19 -7.48 2.04
N PRO A 708 -3.14 -7.93 2.75
CA PRO A 708 -3.31 -8.64 4.01
C PRO A 708 -3.76 -7.71 5.14
N GLN A 709 -4.85 -8.08 5.80
CA GLN A 709 -5.41 -7.40 6.96
C GLN A 709 -5.20 -8.22 8.25
N ALA A 710 -5.29 -7.55 9.40
CA ALA A 710 -5.22 -8.19 10.70
C ALA A 710 -6.14 -7.48 11.69
N VAL A 711 -6.70 -8.26 12.61
CA VAL A 711 -7.55 -7.76 13.70
C VAL A 711 -6.86 -8.14 15.01
N ASP A 712 -6.61 -7.18 15.90
CA ASP A 712 -5.87 -7.41 17.14
C ASP A 712 -6.76 -7.54 18.37
N GLY A 713 -8.01 -7.07 18.30
CA GLY A 713 -8.98 -7.09 19.40
C GLY A 713 -8.60 -6.19 20.59
N VAL A 714 -7.62 -5.31 20.41
CA VAL A 714 -7.11 -4.36 21.40
C VAL A 714 -7.36 -2.93 20.93
N ASN A 715 -6.89 -2.59 19.73
CA ASN A 715 -7.07 -1.28 19.09
C ASN A 715 -8.34 -1.22 18.25
N ASP A 716 -8.94 -2.37 17.96
CA ASP A 716 -10.23 -2.50 17.29
C ASP A 716 -11.31 -3.06 18.22
N MET A 717 -12.58 -2.93 17.83
CA MET A 717 -13.74 -3.42 18.58
C MET A 717 -14.11 -4.88 18.29
N PHE A 718 -13.29 -5.59 17.52
CA PHE A 718 -13.54 -6.94 17.05
C PHE A 718 -12.74 -7.96 17.85
N TRP A 719 -12.73 -9.21 17.40
CA TRP A 719 -11.96 -10.27 18.03
C TRP A 719 -10.63 -10.50 17.30
N PRO A 720 -9.58 -10.99 17.99
CA PRO A 720 -8.28 -11.15 17.36
C PRO A 720 -8.33 -12.18 16.23
N VAL A 721 -7.94 -11.75 15.03
CA VAL A 721 -7.74 -12.54 13.83
C VAL A 721 -6.36 -12.15 13.28
N PRO A 722 -5.29 -12.86 13.69
CA PRO A 722 -3.96 -12.56 13.20
C PRO A 722 -3.84 -12.93 11.72
N TRP A 723 -3.15 -12.08 10.97
CA TRP A 723 -2.82 -12.36 9.58
C TRP A 723 -2.09 -13.71 9.42
N ASN A 724 -2.54 -14.54 8.48
CA ASN A 724 -1.97 -15.86 8.20
C ASN A 724 -1.81 -16.09 6.70
N PHE A 725 -0.63 -15.74 6.17
CA PHE A 725 -0.29 -15.96 4.76
C PHE A 725 -0.49 -17.39 4.27
N THR A 726 -0.22 -18.40 5.12
CA THR A 726 -0.36 -19.81 4.71
C THR A 726 -1.82 -20.15 4.44
N ALA A 727 -2.73 -19.71 5.30
CA ALA A 727 -4.16 -19.93 5.10
C ALA A 727 -4.67 -19.20 3.85
N ASP A 728 -4.30 -17.93 3.66
CA ASP A 728 -4.70 -17.16 2.49
C ASP A 728 -4.20 -17.81 1.19
N ASN A 729 -2.95 -18.30 1.18
CA ASN A 729 -2.39 -18.97 0.01
C ASN A 729 -3.05 -20.33 -0.26
N GLU A 730 -3.45 -21.05 0.79
CA GLU A 730 -4.20 -22.31 0.65
C GLU A 730 -5.61 -22.07 0.10
N HIS A 731 -6.29 -21.00 0.52
CA HIS A 731 -7.56 -20.55 -0.06
C HIS A 731 -7.43 -20.28 -1.56
N CYS A 732 -6.45 -19.46 -1.96
CA CYS A 732 -6.22 -19.14 -3.37
C CYS A 732 -5.88 -20.37 -4.23
N LYS A 733 -5.11 -21.31 -3.68
CA LYS A 733 -4.81 -22.59 -4.34
C LYS A 733 -6.06 -23.45 -4.51
N ALA A 734 -6.92 -23.50 -3.50
CA ALA A 734 -8.12 -24.31 -3.50
C ALA A 734 -9.22 -23.73 -4.41
N GLY A 735 -9.42 -22.42 -4.38
CA GLY A 735 -10.43 -21.72 -5.19
C GLY A 735 -10.04 -21.59 -6.66
N TRP A 736 -8.79 -21.17 -6.94
CA TRP A 736 -8.39 -20.73 -8.27
C TRP A 736 -7.21 -21.50 -8.87
N GLY A 737 -6.58 -22.40 -8.11
CA GLY A 737 -5.42 -23.16 -8.57
C GLY A 737 -4.16 -22.30 -8.76
N ILE A 738 -4.12 -21.10 -8.16
CA ILE A 738 -2.98 -20.17 -8.25
C ILE A 738 -2.34 -19.95 -6.87
N GLU A 739 -1.06 -19.60 -6.86
CA GLU A 739 -0.35 -19.19 -5.66
C GLU A 739 -0.33 -17.66 -5.55
N LEU A 740 -0.44 -17.15 -4.33
CA LEU A 740 -0.35 -15.72 -4.05
C LEU A 740 0.98 -15.14 -4.53
N ARG A 741 0.92 -13.95 -5.13
CA ARG A 741 2.09 -13.15 -5.51
C ARG A 741 2.18 -11.90 -4.61
N PRO A 742 2.60 -12.04 -3.33
CA PRO A 742 2.44 -10.98 -2.32
C PRO A 742 3.18 -9.67 -2.60
N LEU A 743 4.19 -9.70 -3.48
CA LEU A 743 5.00 -8.52 -3.83
C LEU A 743 4.68 -7.99 -5.24
N TRP A 744 3.69 -8.56 -5.94
CA TRP A 744 3.42 -8.24 -7.34
C TRP A 744 2.98 -6.80 -7.53
N ALA A 745 1.95 -6.35 -6.81
CA ALA A 745 1.46 -4.97 -6.89
C ALA A 745 2.59 -3.94 -6.65
N THR A 746 3.43 -4.14 -5.63
CA THR A 746 4.58 -3.25 -5.36
C THR A 746 5.67 -3.36 -6.43
N THR A 747 5.88 -4.55 -7.01
CA THR A 747 6.83 -4.73 -8.12
C THR A 747 6.35 -4.00 -9.38
N GLN A 748 5.06 -4.11 -9.68
CA GLN A 748 4.46 -3.50 -10.86
C GLN A 748 4.32 -1.99 -10.73
N TYR A 749 3.83 -1.51 -9.59
CA TYR A 749 3.42 -0.12 -9.43
C TYR A 749 4.34 0.69 -8.52
N GLY A 750 5.33 0.07 -7.88
CA GLY A 750 6.45 0.75 -7.22
C GLY A 750 6.17 1.42 -5.87
N GLY A 751 4.93 1.36 -5.36
CA GLY A 751 4.55 1.90 -4.05
C GLY A 751 4.95 3.37 -3.85
N ARG A 752 5.42 3.72 -2.65
CA ARG A 752 5.84 5.11 -2.35
C ARG A 752 7.02 5.60 -3.20
N LYS A 753 7.85 4.71 -3.73
CA LYS A 753 8.95 5.10 -4.61
C LYS A 753 8.45 5.61 -5.96
N ALA A 754 7.41 4.98 -6.51
CA ALA A 754 6.79 5.46 -7.74
C ALA A 754 6.09 6.81 -7.54
N LEU A 755 5.45 7.03 -6.39
CA LEU A 755 4.81 8.32 -6.08
C LEU A 755 5.77 9.52 -6.12
N LYS A 756 7.05 9.32 -5.78
CA LYS A 756 8.07 10.39 -5.81
C LYS A 756 8.44 10.85 -7.22
N VAL A 757 8.20 10.02 -8.24
CA VAL A 757 8.53 10.30 -9.65
C VAL A 757 7.28 10.45 -10.52
N ALA A 758 6.10 10.14 -9.97
CA ALA A 758 4.82 10.35 -10.62
C ALA A 758 4.45 11.84 -10.68
N SER A 759 3.45 12.17 -11.49
CA SER A 759 2.91 13.51 -11.65
C SER A 759 1.42 13.46 -11.95
N ASN A 760 0.73 14.54 -11.61
CA ASN A 760 -0.67 14.84 -11.89
C ASN A 760 -1.62 13.80 -11.30
N ILE A 761 -1.47 13.54 -10.00
CA ILE A 761 -2.38 12.67 -9.26
C ILE A 761 -2.81 13.38 -7.97
N VAL A 762 -4.10 13.50 -7.77
CA VAL A 762 -4.70 13.94 -6.51
C VAL A 762 -5.27 12.72 -5.80
N PHE A 763 -4.84 12.48 -4.57
CA PHE A 763 -5.37 11.43 -3.71
C PHE A 763 -6.23 12.05 -2.61
N SER A 764 -7.55 11.92 -2.72
CA SER A 764 -8.49 12.34 -1.67
C SER A 764 -8.80 11.18 -0.73
N ASN A 765 -8.78 11.38 0.58
CA ASN A 765 -9.11 10.34 1.56
C ASN A 765 -9.97 10.92 2.70
N GLY A 766 -11.08 10.25 2.99
CA GLY A 766 -11.94 10.58 4.12
C GLY A 766 -11.43 9.97 5.42
N ASN A 767 -11.54 10.69 6.54
CA ASN A 767 -11.08 10.16 7.84
C ASN A 767 -12.04 9.13 8.48
N TYR A 768 -13.29 9.02 8.00
CA TYR A 768 -14.20 7.93 8.35
C TYR A 768 -14.06 6.72 7.43
N ASP A 769 -13.35 6.85 6.30
CA ASP A 769 -13.15 5.73 5.40
C ASP A 769 -12.11 4.74 5.97
N PRO A 770 -12.48 3.47 6.23
CA PRO A 770 -11.52 2.46 6.67
C PRO A 770 -10.35 2.23 5.72
N TRP A 771 -10.54 2.45 4.42
CA TRP A 771 -9.48 2.28 3.41
C TRP A 771 -8.41 3.37 3.46
N SER A 772 -8.71 4.53 4.05
CA SER A 772 -7.78 5.66 4.20
C SER A 772 -6.50 5.29 4.96
N GLY A 773 -6.58 4.30 5.87
CA GLY A 773 -5.42 3.81 6.62
C GLY A 773 -4.28 3.26 5.75
N THR A 774 -4.60 2.90 4.51
CA THR A 774 -3.64 2.45 3.48
C THR A 774 -3.66 3.29 2.22
N GLY A 775 -4.29 4.47 2.28
CA GLY A 775 -4.27 5.48 1.22
C GLY A 775 -3.01 6.36 1.25
N VAL A 776 -2.96 7.31 0.32
CA VAL A 776 -1.90 8.32 0.26
C VAL A 776 -2.33 9.55 1.06
N LEU A 777 -1.75 9.73 2.25
CA LEU A 777 -2.14 10.78 3.21
C LEU A 777 -1.15 11.95 3.30
N GLN A 778 -0.17 12.01 2.40
CA GLN A 778 0.81 13.10 2.34
C GLN A 778 1.20 13.41 0.90
N ASN A 779 1.61 14.64 0.65
CA ASN A 779 2.14 15.05 -0.65
C ASN A 779 3.49 14.37 -0.92
N TYR A 780 3.71 13.95 -2.17
CA TYR A 780 4.99 13.43 -2.64
C TYR A 780 5.69 14.39 -3.62
N SER A 781 4.96 15.33 -4.20
CA SER A 781 5.45 16.46 -4.99
C SER A 781 4.36 17.54 -5.09
N ASP A 782 4.64 18.67 -5.76
CA ASP A 782 3.64 19.71 -6.06
C ASP A 782 2.55 19.25 -7.05
N SER A 783 2.67 18.02 -7.55
CA SER A 783 1.85 17.42 -8.59
C SER A 783 1.29 16.04 -8.19
N VAL A 784 1.78 15.48 -7.08
CA VAL A 784 1.23 14.29 -6.40
C VAL A 784 0.80 14.71 -5.01
N VAL A 785 -0.47 15.07 -4.89
CA VAL A 785 -1.05 15.77 -3.74
C VAL A 785 -2.01 14.86 -3.00
N ALA A 786 -2.00 14.91 -1.67
CA ALA A 786 -2.96 14.24 -0.80
C ALA A 786 -3.91 15.27 -0.19
N LEU A 787 -5.21 15.01 -0.30
CA LEU A 787 -6.27 15.85 0.24
C LEU A 787 -7.06 15.04 1.27
N THR A 788 -7.26 15.60 2.46
CA THR A 788 -8.03 14.95 3.52
C THR A 788 -9.44 15.52 3.58
N VAL A 789 -10.44 14.65 3.56
CA VAL A 789 -11.86 15.02 3.70
C VAL A 789 -12.28 14.74 5.14
N GLU A 790 -12.26 15.76 6.00
CA GLU A 790 -12.73 15.63 7.38
C GLU A 790 -14.25 15.41 7.43
N GLY A 791 -14.66 14.37 8.15
CA GLY A 791 -16.02 13.84 8.16
C GLY A 791 -16.39 13.07 6.89
N GLY A 792 -15.44 12.82 5.99
CA GLY A 792 -15.65 12.07 4.76
C GLY A 792 -15.56 10.57 4.99
N ALA A 793 -16.53 9.83 4.46
CA ALA A 793 -16.47 8.39 4.29
C ALA A 793 -15.83 8.04 2.93
N HIS A 794 -16.09 6.84 2.40
CA HIS A 794 -15.42 6.33 1.21
C HIS A 794 -15.67 7.23 -0.02
N HIS A 795 -14.61 7.88 -0.51
CA HIS A 795 -14.57 8.82 -1.65
C HIS A 795 -15.77 9.79 -1.77
N LEU A 796 -16.15 10.43 -0.65
CA LEU A 796 -17.24 11.41 -0.58
C LEU A 796 -17.04 12.60 -1.55
N ASP A 797 -15.80 12.97 -1.84
CA ASP A 797 -15.41 13.99 -2.82
C ASP A 797 -15.97 13.73 -4.22
N LEU A 798 -16.04 12.46 -4.65
CA LEU A 798 -16.55 12.10 -5.97
C LEU A 798 -18.08 12.19 -6.09
N MET A 799 -18.80 12.18 -4.96
CA MET A 799 -20.26 12.17 -4.92
C MET A 799 -20.87 13.48 -5.43
N PHE A 800 -22.16 13.45 -5.78
CA PHE A 800 -22.93 14.67 -6.04
C PHE A 800 -22.93 15.61 -4.83
N SER A 801 -22.95 16.91 -5.12
CA SER A 801 -23.08 17.95 -4.10
C SER A 801 -24.39 17.81 -3.35
N ASN A 802 -24.32 18.01 -2.03
CA ASN A 802 -25.45 17.90 -1.12
C ASN A 802 -25.43 19.04 -0.10
N ASP A 803 -26.60 19.50 0.32
CA ASP A 803 -26.72 20.56 1.35
C ASP A 803 -26.10 20.17 2.71
N LEU A 804 -25.90 18.87 2.95
CA LEU A 804 -25.27 18.32 4.15
C LEU A 804 -23.76 18.08 4.00
N ASP A 805 -23.17 18.47 2.87
CA ASP A 805 -21.73 18.39 2.66
C ASP A 805 -20.95 19.19 3.71
N THR A 806 -19.88 18.59 4.23
CA THR A 806 -19.01 19.27 5.20
C THR A 806 -18.21 20.38 4.52
N PRO A 807 -17.82 21.45 5.24
CA PRO A 807 -16.91 22.45 4.69
C PRO A 807 -15.61 21.86 4.14
N SER A 808 -15.16 20.72 4.69
CA SER A 808 -13.97 20.02 4.22
C SER A 808 -14.14 19.41 2.83
N VAL A 809 -15.26 18.71 2.54
CA VAL A 809 -15.44 18.13 1.19
C VAL A 809 -15.61 19.23 0.15
N LEU A 810 -16.31 20.32 0.47
CA LEU A 810 -16.44 21.46 -0.44
C LEU A 810 -15.07 22.06 -0.79
N ALA A 811 -14.20 22.25 0.21
CA ALA A 811 -12.84 22.75 -0.02
C ALA A 811 -11.99 21.77 -0.85
N VAL A 812 -12.13 20.46 -0.62
CA VAL A 812 -11.42 19.43 -1.40
C VAL A 812 -11.87 19.41 -2.85
N ARG A 813 -13.19 19.46 -3.13
CA ARG A 813 -13.72 19.53 -4.50
C ARG A 813 -13.24 20.76 -5.26
N GLU A 814 -13.15 21.92 -4.58
CA GLU A 814 -12.56 23.12 -5.19
C GLU A 814 -11.07 22.93 -5.52
N ALA A 815 -10.28 22.35 -4.60
CA ALA A 815 -8.87 22.06 -4.86
C ALA A 815 -8.66 21.05 -6.00
N GLU A 816 -9.49 20.00 -6.07
CA GLU A 816 -9.49 19.04 -7.19
C GLU A 816 -9.77 19.75 -8.51
N LYS A 817 -10.77 20.64 -8.54
CA LYS A 817 -11.10 21.47 -9.72
C LYS A 817 -9.95 22.37 -10.15
N GLU A 818 -9.25 22.99 -9.22
CA GLU A 818 -8.04 23.77 -9.53
C GLU A 818 -6.95 22.92 -10.20
N HIS A 819 -6.73 21.69 -9.72
CA HIS A 819 -5.81 20.74 -10.33
C HIS A 819 -6.27 20.32 -11.74
N MET A 820 -7.56 20.04 -11.93
CA MET A 820 -8.13 19.71 -13.24
C MET A 820 -7.91 20.85 -14.25
N HIS A 821 -8.17 22.10 -13.85
CA HIS A 821 -7.92 23.28 -14.69
C HIS A 821 -6.44 23.44 -15.02
N LYS A 822 -5.56 23.20 -14.05
CA LYS A 822 -4.10 23.25 -14.25
C LYS A 822 -3.67 22.25 -15.33
N TRP A 823 -4.10 20.99 -15.23
CA TRP A 823 -3.71 19.95 -16.20
C TRP A 823 -4.25 20.23 -17.61
N ALA A 824 -5.51 20.67 -17.72
CA ALA A 824 -6.09 21.04 -19.01
C ALA A 824 -5.33 22.20 -19.67
N ARG A 825 -4.96 23.21 -18.87
CA ARG A 825 -4.16 24.34 -19.35
C ARG A 825 -2.76 23.93 -19.78
N GLU A 826 -2.04 23.16 -18.98
CA GLU A 826 -0.68 22.66 -19.30
C GLU A 826 -0.66 21.88 -20.62
N PHE A 827 -1.67 21.04 -20.86
CA PHE A 827 -1.83 20.31 -22.13
C PHE A 827 -1.97 21.27 -23.32
N TYR A 828 -2.86 22.26 -23.23
CA TYR A 828 -3.10 23.19 -24.33
C TYR A 828 -1.95 24.17 -24.56
N GLU A 829 -1.27 24.59 -23.51
CA GLU A 829 -0.03 25.37 -23.61
C GLU A 829 1.06 24.58 -24.35
N HIS A 830 1.26 23.30 -24.01
CA HIS A 830 2.20 22.43 -24.70
C HIS A 830 1.82 22.22 -26.18
N LYS A 831 0.54 21.94 -26.45
CA LYS A 831 0.03 21.75 -27.81
C LYS A 831 0.21 23.00 -28.68
N ALA A 832 0.00 24.19 -28.11
CA ALA A 832 0.23 25.45 -28.82
C ALA A 832 1.73 25.68 -29.11
N ALA A 833 2.61 25.33 -28.17
CA ALA A 833 4.06 25.43 -28.36
C ALA A 833 4.55 24.53 -29.51
N VAL A 834 4.13 23.25 -29.52
CA VAL A 834 4.50 22.29 -30.57
C VAL A 834 3.94 22.70 -31.94
N ALA A 835 2.75 23.31 -32.00
CA ALA A 835 2.19 23.80 -33.26
C ALA A 835 2.88 25.07 -33.80
N SER A 836 3.69 25.74 -32.96
CA SER A 836 4.45 26.95 -33.33
C SER A 836 5.90 26.66 -33.74
N GLU A 837 6.39 25.45 -33.49
CA GLU A 837 7.67 24.91 -33.98
C GLU A 837 7.50 24.25 -35.36
#